data_AF-A0A803NUY2-F1
#
_entry.id   AF-A0A803NUY2-F1
#
_cell.length_a   1.000
_cell.length_b   1.000
_cell.length_c   1.000
_cell.angle_alpha   90.00
_cell.angle_beta   90.00
_cell.angle_gamma   90.00
#
_symmetry.space_group_name_H-M   'P 1'
#
loop_
_entity.id
_entity.type
_entity.pdbx_description
1 polymer ?
#
loop_
_entity_poly.entity_id
_entity_poly.type
_entity_poly.pdbx_seq_one_letter_code
_entity_poly.pdbx_strand_id
1 'polypeptide(L)'
;MLGNGVVGILSESSNKWERRVPLTPSHCARLLHGGKDKTGISRIIVQPSTKRIHHDALYQDVGCEISDDLSDCGLILGIKQPKIEMILPDKAYAFFSHTHKAQKENMPLLDKILAERGSLYDYELIVGEHGARLLAFGKFAGRAGLVDFLHGLGLRYLSLGYSTPFLSLGESYMYSSLAAAKAAVISVGEEIASQGLPAGICPLVFVFTGSGNVSLGAQEVFKLLPHSFVDPNKLPELFKMGKDVSQPARASNRVFQVYGCVVTCQDMVQNKDSTKPFDKADYYAHPEHYNPIFHERIAPYASVIVNCMYWEKRFPRLLSNEQLQELMRKGCPLVGLCDITCDIGGSLECVNQTTSIDSPFFRYDPCNNSYSQDLEGSGLICSSVDILPTEFAKEASQHFGDILSEFVGYLASTIDIKQLPSHLRRACIAHRGVLTSLYEYIPRMLKSDTEEISENPENSQSNKKKYNILVSLSGHLFDKFLINEALDIIEAAGGSFHLVKCQVGQSSKAMSYSELEVGADDKAVLDQIIDSLTSIAKPNENNGFLDNQTNKLSLIIGKVQEMETEKENRTTERKTGVLILGAGRVCQPAAKLLASIGTNSSPQWYKTFLQDDSEELNDVHVIVASLYLKDAEETIEGIPNATAVQLDVQDHVSLFNYISQVEVVISLLPPSCHIIVANACLEMKRQRMLV
;
A
#
# COMPACT_ATOMS: atom_id res chain seq x y z
N MET A 1 -4.94 -35.38 -14.88
CA MET A 1 -6.04 -34.47 -15.28
C MET A 1 -5.52 -33.21 -15.95
N LEU A 2 -4.47 -32.56 -15.42
CA LEU A 2 -3.71 -31.50 -16.13
C LEU A 2 -3.55 -31.79 -17.64
N GLY A 3 -3.80 -30.77 -18.48
CA GLY A 3 -3.67 -30.83 -19.93
C GLY A 3 -4.78 -31.55 -20.71
N ASN A 4 -5.87 -31.98 -20.06
CA ASN A 4 -6.95 -32.70 -20.76
C ASN A 4 -7.82 -31.81 -21.69
N GLY A 5 -7.76 -30.47 -21.54
CA GLY A 5 -8.59 -29.51 -22.27
C GLY A 5 -9.99 -29.30 -21.68
N VAL A 6 -10.26 -29.76 -20.46
CA VAL A 6 -11.53 -29.55 -19.74
C VAL A 6 -11.37 -28.42 -18.74
N VAL A 7 -12.20 -27.39 -18.85
CA VAL A 7 -12.13 -26.17 -18.02
C VAL A 7 -13.31 -26.08 -17.08
N GLY A 8 -13.05 -25.92 -15.78
CA GLY A 8 -14.04 -25.61 -14.76
C GLY A 8 -14.19 -24.09 -14.57
N ILE A 9 -15.40 -23.61 -14.33
CA ILE A 9 -15.67 -22.22 -13.87
C ILE A 9 -16.37 -22.29 -12.52
N LEU A 10 -15.75 -21.68 -11.51
CA LEU A 10 -16.22 -21.68 -10.12
C LEU A 10 -17.50 -20.85 -9.90
N SER A 11 -18.20 -21.17 -8.82
CA SER A 11 -19.24 -20.30 -8.24
C SER A 11 -18.60 -19.41 -7.17
N GLU A 12 -18.37 -18.13 -7.49
CA GLU A 12 -17.67 -17.18 -6.60
C GLU A 12 -18.34 -17.10 -5.22
N SER A 13 -17.59 -17.33 -4.13
CA SER A 13 -18.13 -17.37 -2.76
C SER A 13 -17.51 -16.37 -1.78
N SER A 14 -16.62 -15.49 -2.27
CA SER A 14 -15.85 -14.52 -1.48
C SER A 14 -16.72 -13.50 -0.70
N ASN A 15 -17.68 -12.86 -1.37
CA ASN A 15 -18.67 -11.98 -0.74
C ASN A 15 -19.98 -11.93 -1.57
N LYS A 16 -20.99 -11.18 -1.12
CA LYS A 16 -22.31 -11.09 -1.79
C LYS A 16 -22.31 -10.24 -3.08
N TRP A 17 -21.38 -9.29 -3.20
CA TRP A 17 -21.25 -8.37 -4.33
C TRP A 17 -20.44 -8.96 -5.49
N GLU A 18 -19.56 -9.93 -5.21
CA GLU A 18 -18.77 -10.62 -6.23
C GLU A 18 -19.67 -11.46 -7.14
N ARG A 19 -20.08 -10.87 -8.26
CA ARG A 19 -20.97 -11.47 -9.26
C ARG A 19 -20.25 -11.71 -10.60
N ARG A 20 -18.95 -11.39 -10.68
CA ARG A 20 -18.14 -11.49 -11.91
C ARG A 20 -17.83 -12.95 -12.26
N VAL A 21 -17.29 -13.14 -13.46
CA VAL A 21 -16.81 -14.43 -13.98
C VAL A 21 -15.49 -14.26 -14.73
N PRO A 22 -14.61 -15.28 -14.74
CA PRO A 22 -13.41 -15.27 -15.57
C PRO A 22 -13.75 -15.32 -17.07
N LEU A 23 -14.83 -16.01 -17.46
CA LEU A 23 -15.30 -16.14 -18.84
C LEU A 23 -16.81 -15.96 -18.91
N THR A 24 -17.29 -15.10 -19.81
CA THR A 24 -18.72 -14.94 -20.11
C THR A 24 -19.19 -16.04 -21.08
N PRO A 25 -20.50 -16.27 -21.24
CA PRO A 25 -21.01 -17.23 -22.22
C PRO A 25 -20.50 -16.97 -23.64
N SER A 26 -20.29 -15.70 -24.02
CA SER A 26 -19.72 -15.36 -25.33
C SER A 26 -18.30 -15.87 -25.52
N HIS A 27 -17.50 -15.92 -24.44
CA HIS A 27 -16.13 -16.43 -24.47
C HIS A 27 -16.13 -17.95 -24.54
N CYS A 28 -17.03 -18.60 -23.78
CA CYS A 28 -17.21 -20.04 -23.80
C CYS A 28 -17.63 -20.54 -25.18
N ALA A 29 -18.58 -19.83 -25.83
CA ALA A 29 -18.97 -20.10 -27.22
C ALA A 29 -17.79 -20.02 -28.20
N ARG A 30 -16.92 -19.00 -28.09
CA ARG A 30 -15.71 -18.88 -28.94
C ARG A 30 -14.73 -20.03 -28.70
N LEU A 31 -14.50 -20.40 -27.44
CA LEU A 31 -13.54 -21.44 -27.04
C LEU A 31 -14.00 -22.85 -27.46
N LEU A 32 -15.30 -23.15 -27.35
CA LEU A 32 -15.88 -24.44 -27.77
C LEU A 32 -16.00 -24.53 -29.30
N HIS A 33 -16.64 -23.55 -29.95
CA HIS A 33 -16.87 -23.58 -31.40
C HIS A 33 -15.60 -23.36 -32.25
N GLY A 34 -14.50 -22.86 -31.66
CA GLY A 34 -13.20 -22.81 -32.30
C GLY A 34 -12.59 -24.20 -32.56
N GLY A 35 -13.00 -25.22 -31.80
CA GLY A 35 -12.54 -26.60 -31.89
C GLY A 35 -11.21 -26.86 -31.18
N LYS A 36 -11.10 -28.05 -30.55
CA LYS A 36 -9.98 -28.42 -29.68
C LYS A 36 -8.60 -28.20 -30.30
N ASP A 37 -8.44 -28.52 -31.59
CA ASP A 37 -7.16 -28.42 -32.29
C ASP A 37 -6.67 -26.96 -32.48
N LYS A 38 -7.55 -25.97 -32.28
CA LYS A 38 -7.22 -24.54 -32.32
C LYS A 38 -7.24 -23.88 -30.95
N THR A 39 -8.19 -24.25 -30.09
CA THR A 39 -8.41 -23.57 -28.79
C THR A 39 -7.83 -24.32 -27.61
N GLY A 40 -7.40 -25.58 -27.77
CA GLY A 40 -7.02 -26.48 -26.68
C GLY A 40 -8.19 -26.97 -25.83
N ILE A 41 -9.41 -26.46 -26.02
CA ILE A 41 -10.58 -26.72 -25.18
C ILE A 41 -11.47 -27.80 -25.79
N SER A 42 -11.95 -28.72 -24.96
CA SER A 42 -12.86 -29.82 -25.34
C SER A 42 -14.22 -29.75 -24.65
N ARG A 43 -14.25 -29.35 -23.38
CA ARG A 43 -15.46 -29.19 -22.53
C ARG A 43 -15.26 -27.99 -21.61
N ILE A 44 -16.35 -27.28 -21.29
CA ILE A 44 -16.40 -26.27 -20.24
C ILE A 44 -17.51 -26.69 -19.27
N ILE A 45 -17.15 -26.86 -18.00
CA ILE A 45 -18.04 -27.22 -16.90
C ILE A 45 -18.17 -26.00 -16.00
N VAL A 46 -19.39 -25.60 -15.65
CA VAL A 46 -19.67 -24.40 -14.86
C VAL A 46 -20.44 -24.81 -13.60
N GLN A 47 -19.92 -24.46 -12.43
CA GLN A 47 -20.67 -24.67 -11.18
C GLN A 47 -21.93 -23.80 -11.18
N PRO A 48 -23.10 -24.32 -10.75
CA PRO A 48 -24.33 -23.52 -10.71
C PRO A 48 -24.19 -22.28 -9.82
N SER A 49 -24.87 -21.19 -10.18
CA SER A 49 -24.78 -19.95 -9.42
C SER A 49 -26.01 -19.04 -9.56
N THR A 50 -26.76 -18.91 -8.48
CA THR A 50 -27.88 -17.97 -8.36
C THR A 50 -27.44 -16.50 -8.23
N LYS A 51 -26.16 -16.24 -7.94
CA LYS A 51 -25.59 -14.88 -7.74
C LYS A 51 -24.93 -14.29 -9.00
N ARG A 52 -24.33 -15.15 -9.82
CA ARG A 52 -23.52 -14.82 -11.01
C ARG A 52 -24.26 -13.87 -11.98
N ILE A 53 -23.54 -12.90 -12.55
CA ILE A 53 -24.12 -11.89 -13.46
C ILE A 53 -24.59 -12.47 -14.82
N HIS A 54 -24.14 -13.67 -15.16
CA HIS A 54 -24.63 -14.48 -16.27
C HIS A 54 -25.25 -15.76 -15.71
N HIS A 55 -26.53 -15.99 -15.98
CA HIS A 55 -27.26 -17.17 -15.51
C HIS A 55 -26.78 -18.45 -16.21
N ASP A 56 -26.89 -19.58 -15.51
CA ASP A 56 -26.37 -20.89 -15.95
C ASP A 56 -26.98 -21.36 -17.28
N ALA A 57 -28.25 -21.04 -17.54
CA ALA A 57 -28.90 -21.30 -18.83
C ALA A 57 -28.15 -20.68 -20.02
N LEU A 58 -27.58 -19.48 -19.87
CA LEU A 58 -26.81 -18.82 -20.94
C LEU A 58 -25.51 -19.57 -21.26
N TYR A 59 -24.96 -20.33 -20.30
CA TYR A 59 -23.82 -21.22 -20.52
C TYR A 59 -24.26 -22.53 -21.19
N GLN A 60 -25.44 -23.06 -20.84
CA GLN A 60 -26.03 -24.24 -21.50
C GLN A 60 -26.35 -23.96 -22.97
N ASP A 61 -26.91 -22.79 -23.28
CA ASP A 61 -27.24 -22.33 -24.65
C ASP A 61 -26.01 -22.26 -25.58
N VAL A 62 -24.79 -22.16 -25.02
CA VAL A 62 -23.51 -22.14 -25.77
C VAL A 62 -22.70 -23.44 -25.64
N GLY A 63 -23.31 -24.51 -25.12
CA GLY A 63 -22.71 -25.85 -25.05
C GLY A 63 -21.83 -26.13 -23.83
N CYS A 64 -21.93 -25.34 -22.75
CA CYS A 64 -21.30 -25.69 -21.47
C CYS A 64 -22.15 -26.69 -20.67
N GLU A 65 -21.48 -27.51 -19.87
CA GLU A 65 -22.09 -28.39 -18.88
C GLU A 65 -22.27 -27.63 -17.56
N ILE A 66 -23.38 -27.87 -16.83
CA ILE A 66 -23.59 -27.32 -15.48
C ILE A 66 -23.47 -28.46 -14.46
N SER A 67 -22.53 -28.32 -13.52
CA SER A 67 -22.24 -29.34 -12.49
C SER A 67 -21.52 -28.71 -11.31
N ASP A 68 -21.94 -29.03 -10.08
CA ASP A 68 -21.18 -28.71 -8.87
C ASP A 68 -19.83 -29.43 -8.82
N ASP A 69 -19.75 -30.65 -9.36
CA ASP A 69 -18.52 -31.42 -9.47
C ASP A 69 -17.65 -30.93 -10.65
N LEU A 70 -16.39 -30.60 -10.34
CA LEU A 70 -15.34 -30.21 -11.27
C LEU A 70 -14.19 -31.23 -11.33
N SER A 71 -14.39 -32.46 -10.84
CA SER A 71 -13.36 -33.51 -10.80
C SER A 71 -12.80 -33.88 -12.18
N ASP A 72 -13.62 -33.75 -13.23
CA ASP A 72 -13.27 -33.94 -14.64
C ASP A 72 -12.35 -32.84 -15.22
N CYS A 73 -12.24 -31.68 -14.57
CA CYS A 73 -11.47 -30.56 -15.08
C CYS A 73 -9.96 -30.80 -15.02
N GLY A 74 -9.23 -30.28 -16.02
CA GLY A 74 -7.77 -30.14 -15.96
C GLY A 74 -7.36 -28.79 -15.37
N LEU A 75 -8.12 -27.74 -15.69
CA LEU A 75 -7.96 -26.36 -15.23
C LEU A 75 -9.27 -25.86 -14.61
N ILE A 76 -9.21 -25.13 -13.51
CA ILE A 76 -10.35 -24.51 -12.82
C ILE A 76 -10.11 -23.00 -12.69
N LEU A 77 -11.09 -22.20 -13.11
CA LEU A 77 -11.03 -20.74 -13.17
C LEU A 77 -11.97 -20.10 -12.15
N GLY A 78 -11.48 -19.08 -11.44
CA GLY A 78 -12.27 -18.14 -10.64
C GLY A 78 -11.79 -16.71 -10.83
N ILE A 79 -12.45 -15.74 -10.21
CA ILE A 79 -11.96 -14.35 -10.07
C ILE A 79 -11.22 -14.19 -8.74
N LYS A 80 -11.85 -14.58 -7.63
CA LYS A 80 -11.25 -14.58 -6.29
C LYS A 80 -10.81 -15.99 -5.87
N GLN A 81 -10.15 -16.07 -4.73
CA GLN A 81 -9.73 -17.35 -4.14
C GLN A 81 -10.97 -18.24 -3.87
N PRO A 82 -10.96 -19.52 -4.27
CA PRO A 82 -11.93 -20.50 -3.78
C PRO A 82 -11.68 -20.79 -2.30
N LYS A 83 -12.66 -21.40 -1.64
CA LYS A 83 -12.46 -21.88 -0.26
C LYS A 83 -11.51 -23.09 -0.24
N ILE A 84 -10.86 -23.33 0.90
CA ILE A 84 -9.86 -24.38 1.08
C ILE A 84 -10.46 -25.78 0.82
N GLU A 85 -11.73 -26.01 1.18
CA GLU A 85 -12.46 -27.26 0.91
C GLU A 85 -12.83 -27.48 -0.57
N MET A 86 -12.68 -26.46 -1.43
CA MET A 86 -12.93 -26.54 -2.88
C MET A 86 -11.66 -26.85 -3.69
N ILE A 87 -10.50 -27.01 -3.03
CA ILE A 87 -9.26 -27.42 -3.69
C ILE A 87 -9.24 -28.94 -3.84
N LEU A 88 -9.26 -29.40 -5.10
CA LEU A 88 -9.30 -30.79 -5.53
C LEU A 88 -7.91 -31.30 -5.96
N PRO A 89 -7.61 -32.60 -5.78
CA PRO A 89 -6.34 -33.18 -6.17
C PRO A 89 -6.04 -33.16 -7.67
N ASP A 90 -4.76 -32.95 -7.99
CA ASP A 90 -4.16 -33.05 -9.33
C ASP A 90 -4.78 -32.13 -10.41
N LYS A 91 -5.23 -30.93 -9.99
CA LYS A 91 -5.83 -29.87 -10.83
C LYS A 91 -4.89 -28.67 -11.05
N ALA A 92 -5.12 -27.92 -12.12
CA ALA A 92 -4.62 -26.54 -12.24
C ALA A 92 -5.70 -25.55 -11.82
N TYR A 93 -5.29 -24.42 -11.25
CA TYR A 93 -6.14 -23.31 -10.85
C TYR A 93 -5.64 -21.99 -11.42
N ALA A 94 -6.55 -21.10 -11.80
CA ALA A 94 -6.23 -19.71 -12.10
C ALA A 94 -7.28 -18.74 -11.52
N PHE A 95 -6.79 -17.79 -10.70
CA PHE A 95 -7.55 -16.74 -10.02
C PHE A 95 -6.56 -15.68 -9.50
N PHE A 96 -7.04 -14.57 -8.92
CA PHE A 96 -6.17 -13.68 -8.14
C PHE A 96 -5.87 -14.32 -6.79
N SER A 97 -4.68 -14.92 -6.65
CA SER A 97 -4.36 -15.74 -5.46
C SER A 97 -3.87 -14.90 -4.29
N HIS A 98 -3.14 -13.82 -4.58
CA HIS A 98 -2.45 -12.99 -3.58
C HIS A 98 -1.45 -13.80 -2.71
N THR A 99 -0.92 -14.91 -3.26
CA THR A 99 0.03 -15.81 -2.56
C THR A 99 1.50 -15.52 -2.89
N HIS A 100 1.82 -15.01 -4.08
CA HIS A 100 3.23 -14.75 -4.46
C HIS A 100 3.94 -13.75 -3.53
N LYS A 101 3.18 -12.93 -2.82
CA LYS A 101 3.67 -11.91 -1.88
C LYS A 101 4.05 -12.48 -0.50
N ALA A 102 4.06 -13.81 -0.34
CA ALA A 102 4.29 -14.53 0.93
C ALA A 102 3.40 -14.07 2.10
N GLN A 103 2.26 -13.43 1.83
CA GLN A 103 1.35 -12.89 2.83
C GLN A 103 0.72 -14.02 3.67
N LYS A 104 1.04 -14.05 4.97
CA LYS A 104 0.66 -15.10 5.94
C LYS A 104 -0.83 -15.50 5.90
N GLU A 105 -1.71 -14.53 5.67
CA GLU A 105 -3.16 -14.71 5.50
C GLU A 105 -3.56 -15.63 4.33
N ASN A 106 -2.79 -15.62 3.23
CA ASN A 106 -3.07 -16.37 2.00
C ASN A 106 -2.28 -17.70 1.93
N MET A 107 -1.31 -17.93 2.83
CA MET A 107 -0.47 -19.15 2.80
C MET A 107 -1.26 -20.46 2.98
N PRO A 108 -2.29 -20.58 3.84
CA PRO A 108 -3.07 -21.81 3.97
C PRO A 108 -3.73 -22.29 2.66
N LEU A 109 -4.01 -21.37 1.73
CA LEU A 109 -4.49 -21.71 0.39
C LEU A 109 -3.38 -22.29 -0.50
N LEU A 110 -2.18 -21.71 -0.43
CA LEU A 110 -1.00 -22.21 -1.14
C LEU A 110 -0.59 -23.59 -0.60
N ASP A 111 -0.54 -23.76 0.72
CA ASP A 111 -0.24 -25.03 1.38
C ASP A 111 -1.23 -26.14 0.97
N LYS A 112 -2.53 -25.83 0.94
CA LYS A 112 -3.57 -26.75 0.44
C LYS A 112 -3.34 -27.12 -1.03
N ILE A 113 -3.02 -26.15 -1.88
CA ILE A 113 -2.71 -26.40 -3.31
C ILE A 113 -1.46 -27.28 -3.46
N LEU A 114 -0.43 -27.06 -2.63
CA LEU A 114 0.79 -27.87 -2.65
C LEU A 114 0.50 -29.32 -2.22
N ALA A 115 -0.20 -29.51 -1.09
CA ALA A 115 -0.58 -30.82 -0.57
C ALA A 115 -1.46 -31.64 -1.55
N GLU A 116 -2.39 -30.99 -2.25
CA GLU A 116 -3.27 -31.61 -3.24
C GLU A 116 -2.60 -31.85 -4.62
N ARG A 117 -1.27 -31.64 -4.72
CA ARG A 117 -0.52 -31.73 -5.99
C ARG A 117 -1.07 -30.81 -7.09
N GLY A 118 -1.62 -29.67 -6.68
CA GLY A 118 -2.21 -28.68 -7.57
C GLY A 118 -1.16 -27.90 -8.37
N SER A 119 -1.63 -27.15 -9.36
CA SER A 119 -0.87 -26.09 -10.02
C SER A 119 -1.63 -24.77 -9.89
N LEU A 120 -0.93 -23.65 -9.75
CA LEU A 120 -1.53 -22.33 -9.53
C LEU A 120 -0.94 -21.27 -10.46
N TYR A 121 -1.80 -20.62 -11.23
CA TYR A 121 -1.48 -19.46 -12.06
C TYR A 121 -2.12 -18.20 -11.48
N ASP A 122 -1.32 -17.22 -11.05
CA ASP A 122 -1.86 -15.95 -10.54
C ASP A 122 -2.02 -14.93 -11.67
N TYR A 123 -3.26 -14.48 -11.88
CA TYR A 123 -3.59 -13.47 -12.88
C TYR A 123 -2.87 -12.12 -12.68
N GLU A 124 -2.41 -11.81 -11.46
CA GLU A 124 -1.62 -10.60 -11.20
C GLU A 124 -0.26 -10.62 -11.94
N LEU A 125 0.27 -11.80 -12.19
CA LEU A 125 1.62 -12.04 -12.72
C LEU A 125 1.63 -12.27 -14.24
N ILE A 126 0.45 -12.25 -14.89
CA ILE A 126 0.31 -12.29 -16.34
C ILE A 126 0.60 -10.91 -16.92
N VAL A 127 1.89 -10.65 -17.13
CA VAL A 127 2.44 -9.39 -17.66
C VAL A 127 2.97 -9.55 -19.09
N GLY A 128 2.62 -8.61 -19.97
CA GLY A 128 3.13 -8.52 -21.34
C GLY A 128 4.61 -8.11 -21.40
N GLU A 129 5.16 -7.99 -22.61
CA GLU A 129 6.60 -7.83 -22.85
C GLU A 129 7.21 -6.57 -22.21
N HIS A 130 6.43 -5.50 -22.07
CA HIS A 130 6.85 -4.26 -21.40
C HIS A 130 6.47 -4.21 -19.89
N GLY A 131 6.28 -5.36 -19.24
CA GLY A 131 5.91 -5.45 -17.81
C GLY A 131 4.49 -4.97 -17.48
N ALA A 132 3.66 -4.70 -18.48
CA ALA A 132 2.27 -4.31 -18.28
C ALA A 132 1.40 -5.54 -17.98
N ARG A 133 0.85 -5.61 -16.76
CA ARG A 133 -0.18 -6.58 -16.36
C ARG A 133 -1.39 -6.49 -17.30
N LEU A 134 -1.76 -7.62 -17.88
CA LEU A 134 -2.82 -7.73 -18.89
C LEU A 134 -4.21 -7.85 -18.23
N LEU A 135 -4.32 -8.67 -17.18
CA LEU A 135 -5.57 -8.90 -16.45
C LEU A 135 -5.76 -7.93 -15.28
N ALA A 136 -6.47 -6.83 -15.51
CA ALA A 136 -6.75 -5.83 -14.47
C ALA A 136 -8.13 -5.16 -14.62
N PHE A 137 -8.78 -4.88 -13.49
CA PHE A 137 -10.12 -4.28 -13.45
C PHE A 137 -10.15 -2.75 -13.29
N GLY A 138 -8.99 -2.08 -13.19
CA GLY A 138 -8.89 -0.70 -12.72
C GLY A 138 -9.79 0.32 -13.44
N LYS A 139 -10.06 0.14 -14.74
CA LYS A 139 -10.96 1.04 -15.47
C LYS A 139 -12.41 0.98 -14.98
N PHE A 140 -12.85 -0.17 -14.45
CA PHE A 140 -14.17 -0.32 -13.85
C PHE A 140 -14.22 0.22 -12.41
N ALA A 141 -13.13 0.12 -11.64
CA ALA A 141 -13.02 0.76 -10.33
C ALA A 141 -13.22 2.29 -10.45
N GLY A 142 -12.51 2.92 -11.39
CA GLY A 142 -12.66 4.36 -11.64
C GLY A 142 -14.05 4.76 -12.14
N ARG A 143 -14.70 3.93 -12.98
CA ARG A 143 -16.05 4.19 -13.48
C ARG A 143 -17.10 4.10 -12.37
N ALA A 144 -17.05 3.04 -11.56
CA ALA A 144 -17.98 2.87 -10.45
C ALA A 144 -17.76 3.98 -9.43
N GLY A 145 -16.54 4.07 -8.85
CA GLY A 145 -16.23 4.99 -7.77
C GLY A 145 -16.59 6.46 -8.06
N LEU A 146 -16.53 6.94 -9.31
CA LEU A 146 -17.04 8.27 -9.63
C LEU A 146 -18.58 8.35 -9.78
N VAL A 147 -19.26 7.36 -10.35
CA VAL A 147 -20.75 7.32 -10.35
C VAL A 147 -21.27 7.34 -8.91
N ASP A 148 -20.68 6.50 -8.06
CA ASP A 148 -21.08 6.36 -6.65
C ASP A 148 -20.77 7.65 -5.90
N PHE A 149 -19.57 8.20 -6.07
CA PHE A 149 -19.21 9.46 -5.41
C PHE A 149 -20.00 10.67 -5.92
N LEU A 150 -20.50 10.66 -7.17
CA LEU A 150 -21.44 11.67 -7.64
C LEU A 150 -22.80 11.53 -6.92
N HIS A 151 -23.32 10.32 -6.69
CA HIS A 151 -24.48 10.11 -5.82
C HIS A 151 -24.21 10.62 -4.38
N GLY A 152 -23.08 10.24 -3.79
CA GLY A 152 -22.65 10.68 -2.46
C GLY A 152 -22.50 12.20 -2.34
N LEU A 153 -22.03 12.89 -3.39
CA LEU A 153 -22.01 14.35 -3.46
C LEU A 153 -23.44 14.94 -3.50
N GLY A 154 -24.38 14.29 -4.18
CA GLY A 154 -25.80 14.67 -4.14
C GLY A 154 -26.36 14.66 -2.72
N LEU A 155 -26.11 13.59 -1.96
CA LEU A 155 -26.48 13.48 -0.54
C LEU A 155 -25.75 14.52 0.32
N ARG A 156 -24.43 14.67 0.14
CA ARG A 156 -23.61 15.59 0.94
C ARG A 156 -24.01 17.05 0.70
N TYR A 157 -24.29 17.45 -0.54
CA TYR A 157 -24.79 18.79 -0.82
C TYR A 157 -26.18 19.01 -0.22
N LEU A 158 -27.06 18.00 -0.20
CA LEU A 158 -28.36 18.11 0.47
C LEU A 158 -28.23 18.39 1.98
N SER A 159 -27.35 17.66 2.70
CA SER A 159 -27.06 17.92 4.12
C SER A 159 -26.42 19.30 4.38
N LEU A 160 -25.77 19.87 3.37
CA LEU A 160 -25.22 21.24 3.39
C LEU A 160 -26.24 22.31 2.92
N GLY A 161 -27.52 21.94 2.71
CA GLY A 161 -28.60 22.84 2.33
C GLY A 161 -28.71 23.13 0.82
N TYR A 162 -27.95 22.43 -0.03
CA TYR A 162 -27.90 22.65 -1.47
C TYR A 162 -28.60 21.52 -2.26
N SER A 163 -29.73 21.85 -2.89
CA SER A 163 -30.32 20.96 -3.90
C SER A 163 -29.52 21.02 -5.21
N THR A 164 -28.92 19.89 -5.58
CA THR A 164 -28.08 19.72 -6.78
C THR A 164 -28.59 18.55 -7.63
N PRO A 165 -28.39 18.58 -8.97
CA PRO A 165 -28.86 17.51 -9.86
C PRO A 165 -28.29 16.12 -9.54
N PHE A 166 -27.10 16.08 -8.92
CA PHE A 166 -26.43 14.86 -8.46
C PHE A 166 -27.30 13.99 -7.54
N LEU A 167 -28.23 14.58 -6.79
CA LEU A 167 -29.18 13.88 -5.92
C LEU A 167 -30.13 12.91 -6.68
N SER A 168 -30.24 13.05 -8.00
CA SER A 168 -31.04 12.15 -8.85
C SER A 168 -30.31 10.88 -9.31
N LEU A 169 -28.99 10.77 -9.08
CA LEU A 169 -28.24 9.54 -9.33
C LEU A 169 -28.52 8.51 -8.23
N GLY A 170 -28.53 7.23 -8.61
CA GLY A 170 -28.23 6.13 -7.70
C GLY A 170 -26.77 5.67 -7.84
N GLU A 171 -26.38 4.70 -7.02
CA GLU A 171 -25.05 4.05 -7.01
C GLU A 171 -24.93 3.02 -8.15
N SER A 172 -23.71 2.61 -8.50
CA SER A 172 -23.40 1.85 -9.72
C SER A 172 -24.14 0.51 -9.79
N TYR A 173 -24.27 -0.22 -8.69
CA TYR A 173 -25.01 -1.49 -8.64
C TYR A 173 -26.52 -1.34 -8.90
N MET A 174 -27.08 -0.12 -8.75
CA MET A 174 -28.50 0.15 -8.97
C MET A 174 -28.85 0.17 -10.47
N TYR A 175 -27.87 0.34 -11.36
CA TYR A 175 -28.08 0.35 -12.80
C TYR A 175 -27.88 -1.04 -13.42
N SER A 176 -28.71 -1.36 -14.42
CA SER A 176 -28.65 -2.65 -15.14
C SER A 176 -27.42 -2.84 -16.04
N SER A 177 -26.62 -1.79 -16.23
CA SER A 177 -25.42 -1.75 -17.07
C SER A 177 -24.64 -0.45 -16.86
N LEU A 178 -23.36 -0.45 -17.24
CA LEU A 178 -22.55 0.77 -17.35
C LEU A 178 -23.19 1.78 -18.33
N ALA A 179 -23.88 1.31 -19.37
CA ALA A 179 -24.58 2.19 -20.32
C ALA A 179 -25.75 2.94 -19.64
N ALA A 180 -26.51 2.28 -18.77
CA ALA A 180 -27.59 2.90 -18.02
C ALA A 180 -27.07 3.90 -16.96
N ALA A 181 -26.00 3.55 -16.23
CA ALA A 181 -25.35 4.48 -15.29
C ALA A 181 -24.86 5.76 -16.00
N LYS A 182 -24.22 5.61 -17.17
CA LYS A 182 -23.82 6.75 -18.00
C LYS A 182 -24.99 7.60 -18.49
N ALA A 183 -26.11 6.99 -18.86
CA ALA A 183 -27.30 7.73 -19.28
C ALA A 183 -27.87 8.61 -18.15
N ALA A 184 -27.84 8.13 -16.90
CA ALA A 184 -28.22 8.93 -15.74
C ALA A 184 -27.26 10.12 -15.53
N VAL A 185 -25.94 9.90 -15.62
CA VAL A 185 -24.93 10.98 -15.53
C VAL A 185 -25.07 11.99 -16.67
N ILE A 186 -25.43 11.57 -17.88
CA ILE A 186 -25.76 12.48 -19.00
C ILE A 186 -27.00 13.32 -18.66
N SER A 187 -28.08 12.73 -18.14
CA SER A 187 -29.29 13.48 -17.74
C SER A 187 -28.99 14.52 -16.66
N VAL A 188 -28.13 14.19 -15.69
CA VAL A 188 -27.62 15.13 -14.69
C VAL A 188 -26.75 16.22 -15.32
N GLY A 189 -25.94 15.88 -16.32
CA GLY A 189 -25.18 16.83 -17.10
C GLY A 189 -26.06 17.82 -17.88
N GLU A 190 -27.16 17.35 -18.46
CA GLU A 190 -28.13 18.19 -19.17
C GLU A 190 -28.87 19.15 -18.22
N GLU A 191 -29.20 18.74 -16.99
CA GLU A 191 -29.74 19.66 -15.98
C GLU A 191 -28.70 20.70 -15.56
N ILE A 192 -27.44 20.31 -15.32
CA ILE A 192 -26.35 21.25 -14.97
C ILE A 192 -26.09 22.23 -16.12
N ALA A 193 -26.14 21.78 -17.38
CA ALA A 193 -25.94 22.64 -18.55
C ALA A 193 -27.08 23.65 -18.77
N SER A 194 -28.32 23.27 -18.44
CA SER A 194 -29.52 24.09 -18.66
C SER A 194 -29.87 25.01 -17.48
N GLN A 195 -29.60 24.59 -16.25
CA GLN A 195 -29.96 25.32 -15.03
C GLN A 195 -28.78 25.86 -14.22
N GLY A 196 -27.58 25.30 -14.39
CA GLY A 196 -26.41 25.58 -13.55
C GLY A 196 -26.45 24.93 -12.16
N LEU A 197 -25.37 25.10 -11.40
CA LEU A 197 -25.24 24.70 -10.00
C LEU A 197 -25.37 25.91 -9.06
N PRO A 198 -25.81 25.75 -7.80
CA PRO A 198 -25.90 26.86 -6.84
C PRO A 198 -24.56 27.60 -6.70
N ALA A 199 -24.57 28.94 -6.77
CA ALA A 199 -23.34 29.73 -6.79
C ALA A 199 -22.45 29.52 -5.55
N GLY A 200 -23.04 29.16 -4.39
CA GLY A 200 -22.31 28.86 -3.15
C GLY A 200 -21.48 27.55 -3.17
N ILE A 201 -21.60 26.72 -4.22
CA ILE A 201 -20.76 25.52 -4.42
C ILE A 201 -19.86 25.62 -5.67
N CYS A 202 -19.72 26.82 -6.25
CA CYS A 202 -18.93 27.07 -7.44
C CYS A 202 -17.73 28.00 -7.18
N PRO A 203 -16.59 27.82 -7.88
CA PRO A 203 -16.34 26.81 -8.92
C PRO A 203 -16.17 25.39 -8.33
N LEU A 204 -16.78 24.40 -8.98
CA LEU A 204 -16.76 23.00 -8.58
C LEU A 204 -15.60 22.28 -9.29
N VAL A 205 -14.54 21.94 -8.55
CA VAL A 205 -13.27 21.41 -9.11
C VAL A 205 -13.03 19.96 -8.69
N PHE A 206 -12.99 19.06 -9.66
CA PHE A 206 -12.60 17.66 -9.48
C PHE A 206 -11.13 17.46 -9.85
N VAL A 207 -10.33 16.96 -8.90
CA VAL A 207 -8.90 16.66 -9.07
C VAL A 207 -8.69 15.14 -9.17
N PHE A 208 -8.24 14.65 -10.31
CA PHE A 208 -7.98 13.23 -10.58
C PHE A 208 -6.49 12.91 -10.43
N THR A 209 -6.10 12.00 -9.54
CA THR A 209 -4.69 11.68 -9.30
C THR A 209 -4.16 10.59 -10.23
N GLY A 210 -3.01 10.84 -10.85
CA GLY A 210 -2.39 9.93 -11.82
C GLY A 210 -3.15 9.84 -13.16
N SER A 211 -2.56 9.10 -14.09
CA SER A 211 -3.03 8.91 -15.47
C SER A 211 -3.29 7.44 -15.84
N GLY A 212 -3.35 6.55 -14.84
CA GLY A 212 -3.60 5.12 -15.04
C GLY A 212 -5.05 4.78 -15.35
N ASN A 213 -5.33 3.49 -15.57
CA ASN A 213 -6.66 2.99 -15.95
C ASN A 213 -7.78 3.42 -15.00
N VAL A 214 -7.52 3.57 -13.70
CA VAL A 214 -8.50 4.06 -12.71
C VAL A 214 -8.88 5.52 -12.99
N SER A 215 -7.90 6.41 -13.08
CA SER A 215 -8.11 7.83 -13.42
C SER A 215 -8.80 7.99 -14.78
N LEU A 216 -8.41 7.19 -15.79
CA LEU A 216 -9.09 7.17 -17.09
C LEU A 216 -10.54 6.66 -17.02
N GLY A 217 -10.85 5.75 -16.09
CA GLY A 217 -12.21 5.27 -15.84
C GLY A 217 -13.09 6.33 -15.18
N ALA A 218 -12.58 7.02 -14.17
CA ALA A 218 -13.28 8.12 -13.50
C ALA A 218 -13.49 9.29 -14.48
N GLN A 219 -12.45 9.70 -15.21
CA GLN A 219 -12.56 10.72 -16.24
C GLN A 219 -13.57 10.37 -17.35
N GLU A 220 -13.77 9.10 -17.67
CA GLU A 220 -14.76 8.65 -18.67
C GLU A 220 -16.22 8.89 -18.21
N VAL A 221 -16.45 8.91 -16.89
CA VAL A 221 -17.74 9.29 -16.29
C VAL A 221 -17.84 10.80 -16.13
N PHE A 222 -16.78 11.46 -15.63
CA PHE A 222 -16.74 12.92 -15.47
C PHE A 222 -17.02 13.66 -16.78
N LYS A 223 -16.50 13.16 -17.91
CA LYS A 223 -16.65 13.77 -19.24
C LYS A 223 -18.08 13.74 -19.79
N LEU A 224 -19.02 13.12 -19.09
CA LEU A 224 -20.46 13.15 -19.40
C LEU A 224 -21.18 14.34 -18.75
N LEU A 225 -20.59 14.94 -17.71
CA LEU A 225 -21.02 16.23 -17.19
C LEU A 225 -20.52 17.35 -18.12
N PRO A 226 -21.22 18.49 -18.23
CA PRO A 226 -20.66 19.70 -18.82
C PRO A 226 -19.50 20.18 -17.93
N HIS A 227 -18.31 20.36 -18.51
CA HIS A 227 -17.09 20.66 -17.75
C HIS A 227 -16.07 21.40 -18.62
N SER A 228 -15.05 21.98 -17.98
CA SER A 228 -13.80 22.41 -18.62
C SER A 228 -12.60 21.74 -17.95
N PHE A 229 -11.72 21.10 -18.73
CA PHE A 229 -10.43 20.66 -18.18
C PHE A 229 -9.45 21.85 -18.07
N VAL A 230 -8.70 21.91 -16.97
CA VAL A 230 -7.71 22.94 -16.68
C VAL A 230 -6.37 22.32 -16.28
N ASP A 231 -5.28 23.01 -16.61
CA ASP A 231 -3.94 22.64 -16.15
C ASP A 231 -3.78 22.95 -14.66
N PRO A 232 -2.99 22.16 -13.90
CA PRO A 232 -2.76 22.38 -12.46
C PRO A 232 -2.36 23.82 -12.09
N ASN A 233 -1.51 24.44 -12.92
CA ASN A 233 -1.02 25.81 -12.71
C ASN A 233 -2.11 26.91 -12.87
N LYS A 234 -3.27 26.59 -13.46
CA LYS A 234 -4.38 27.54 -13.68
C LYS A 234 -5.44 27.50 -12.58
N LEU A 235 -5.39 26.51 -11.68
CA LEU A 235 -6.29 26.42 -10.52
C LEU A 235 -6.39 27.73 -9.70
N PRO A 236 -5.31 28.48 -9.42
CA PRO A 236 -5.39 29.75 -8.68
C PRO A 236 -6.13 30.87 -9.43
N GLU A 237 -6.31 30.77 -10.74
CA GLU A 237 -6.95 31.82 -11.55
C GLU A 237 -8.48 31.76 -11.40
N LEU A 238 -9.04 30.54 -11.35
CA LEU A 238 -10.48 30.31 -11.17
C LEU A 238 -11.04 31.02 -9.93
N PHE A 239 -10.32 30.92 -8.80
CA PHE A 239 -10.71 31.48 -7.51
C PHE A 239 -10.33 32.96 -7.34
N LYS A 240 -9.48 33.52 -8.22
CA LYS A 240 -9.28 34.97 -8.32
C LYS A 240 -10.44 35.61 -9.07
N MET A 241 -10.75 35.11 -10.27
CA MET A 241 -11.81 35.65 -11.11
C MET A 241 -13.15 35.68 -10.36
N GLY A 242 -13.48 34.64 -9.59
CA GLY A 242 -14.70 34.57 -8.78
C GLY A 242 -14.91 35.70 -7.77
N LYS A 243 -13.87 36.45 -7.38
CA LYS A 243 -13.99 37.61 -6.46
C LYS A 243 -14.26 38.94 -7.18
N ASP A 244 -13.86 39.07 -8.44
CA ASP A 244 -14.11 40.26 -9.27
C ASP A 244 -15.46 40.22 -10.00
N VAL A 245 -16.23 39.12 -9.88
CA VAL A 245 -17.58 38.97 -10.49
C VAL A 245 -18.63 39.82 -9.77
N SER A 246 -18.49 41.13 -9.91
CA SER A 246 -19.56 42.13 -9.74
C SER A 246 -20.52 42.10 -10.92
N GLN A 247 -20.97 40.90 -11.33
CA GLN A 247 -21.94 40.77 -12.41
C GLN A 247 -23.28 41.39 -12.00
N PRO A 248 -23.94 42.16 -12.90
CA PRO A 248 -25.28 42.67 -12.63
C PRO A 248 -26.24 41.49 -12.47
N ALA A 249 -27.15 41.60 -11.50
CA ALA A 249 -28.01 40.51 -11.06
C ALA A 249 -28.85 39.91 -12.20
N ARG A 250 -28.34 38.82 -12.80
CA ARG A 250 -29.15 37.88 -13.59
C ARG A 250 -30.03 37.11 -12.61
N ALA A 251 -31.30 36.89 -12.95
CA ALA A 251 -32.34 36.44 -12.03
C ALA A 251 -32.25 34.95 -11.60
N SER A 252 -31.06 34.35 -11.57
CA SER A 252 -30.82 32.99 -11.09
C SER A 252 -29.53 32.96 -10.27
N ASN A 253 -29.62 32.44 -9.04
CA ASN A 253 -28.47 32.20 -8.15
C ASN A 253 -27.71 30.90 -8.50
N ARG A 254 -27.86 30.40 -9.74
CA ARG A 254 -27.14 29.24 -10.28
C ARG A 254 -26.20 29.66 -11.42
N VAL A 255 -25.01 29.06 -11.46
CA VAL A 255 -23.94 29.35 -12.43
C VAL A 255 -23.38 28.05 -13.02
N PHE A 256 -22.77 28.12 -14.20
CA PHE A 256 -22.07 26.99 -14.81
C PHE A 256 -20.55 27.14 -14.63
N GLN A 257 -19.99 26.42 -13.66
CA GLN A 257 -18.56 26.45 -13.30
C GLN A 257 -18.11 25.07 -12.76
N VAL A 258 -17.99 24.08 -13.66
CA VAL A 258 -17.51 22.72 -13.34
C VAL A 258 -16.18 22.48 -14.04
N TYR A 259 -15.17 22.07 -13.29
CA TYR A 259 -13.79 21.92 -13.77
C TYR A 259 -13.19 20.56 -13.43
N GLY A 260 -12.41 20.03 -14.36
CA GLY A 260 -11.59 18.84 -14.16
C GLY A 260 -10.11 19.20 -14.21
N CYS A 261 -9.32 18.67 -13.27
CA CYS A 261 -7.86 18.79 -13.27
C CYS A 261 -7.25 17.41 -13.13
N VAL A 262 -6.32 17.04 -14.02
CA VAL A 262 -5.55 15.79 -13.89
C VAL A 262 -4.18 16.16 -13.35
N VAL A 263 -3.76 15.49 -12.27
CA VAL A 263 -2.47 15.74 -11.62
C VAL A 263 -1.61 14.48 -11.61
N THR A 264 -0.31 14.66 -11.68
CA THR A 264 0.71 13.61 -11.71
C THR A 264 1.79 13.90 -10.67
N CYS A 265 2.79 13.02 -10.55
CA CYS A 265 3.88 13.17 -9.57
C CYS A 265 4.59 14.54 -9.63
N GLN A 266 4.76 15.14 -10.81
CA GLN A 266 5.35 16.48 -10.99
C GLN A 266 4.54 17.61 -10.31
N ASP A 267 3.24 17.40 -10.12
CA ASP A 267 2.27 18.35 -9.57
C ASP A 267 2.03 18.09 -8.07
N MET A 268 2.48 16.93 -7.57
CA MET A 268 2.31 16.44 -6.21
C MET A 268 3.55 16.65 -5.34
N VAL A 269 4.75 16.58 -5.92
CA VAL A 269 6.03 16.72 -5.21
C VAL A 269 7.01 17.66 -5.93
N GLN A 270 7.92 18.28 -5.18
CA GLN A 270 9.04 19.07 -5.70
C GLN A 270 10.37 18.55 -5.12
N ASN A 271 11.46 18.63 -5.87
CA ASN A 271 12.79 18.30 -5.35
C ASN A 271 13.17 19.25 -4.20
N LYS A 272 13.81 18.73 -3.15
CA LYS A 272 14.30 19.51 -1.99
C LYS A 272 15.38 20.51 -2.37
N ASP A 273 16.15 20.20 -3.40
CA ASP A 273 17.05 21.15 -4.07
C ASP A 273 16.24 21.98 -5.06
N SER A 274 15.97 23.24 -4.70
CA SER A 274 15.17 24.17 -5.52
C SER A 274 15.82 24.56 -6.85
N THR A 275 17.08 24.20 -7.09
CA THR A 275 17.76 24.37 -8.38
C THR A 275 17.45 23.25 -9.37
N LYS A 276 16.94 22.11 -8.90
CA LYS A 276 16.64 20.92 -9.72
C LYS A 276 15.17 20.90 -10.16
N PRO A 277 14.87 20.64 -11.45
CA PRO A 277 13.51 20.35 -11.89
C PRO A 277 13.03 19.00 -11.32
N PHE A 278 11.72 18.73 -11.41
CA PHE A 278 11.20 17.40 -11.16
C PHE A 278 11.73 16.42 -12.24
N ASP A 279 12.45 15.37 -11.82
CA ASP A 279 12.77 14.22 -12.66
C ASP A 279 11.97 13.00 -12.18
N LYS A 280 11.30 12.32 -13.11
CA LYS A 280 10.45 11.18 -12.79
C LYS A 280 11.25 9.93 -12.42
N ALA A 281 12.36 9.66 -13.11
CA ALA A 281 13.18 8.49 -12.82
C ALA A 281 13.89 8.63 -11.48
N ASP A 282 14.39 9.82 -11.16
CA ASP A 282 14.93 10.16 -9.83
C ASP A 282 13.85 10.05 -8.76
N TYR A 283 12.65 10.63 -8.93
CA TYR A 283 11.56 10.50 -7.94
C TYR A 283 11.16 9.06 -7.63
N TYR A 284 11.08 8.17 -8.63
CA TYR A 284 10.72 6.76 -8.40
C TYR A 284 11.88 5.94 -7.80
N ALA A 285 13.14 6.38 -7.93
CA ALA A 285 14.30 5.76 -7.28
C ALA A 285 14.50 6.30 -5.86
N HIS A 286 14.52 7.62 -5.72
CA HIS A 286 14.89 8.42 -4.54
C HIS A 286 13.77 9.38 -4.10
N PRO A 287 12.60 8.89 -3.69
CA PRO A 287 11.51 9.75 -3.21
C PRO A 287 11.89 10.60 -1.99
N GLU A 288 12.91 10.18 -1.23
CA GLU A 288 13.51 10.93 -0.13
C GLU A 288 14.14 12.27 -0.56
N HIS A 289 14.45 12.47 -1.85
CA HIS A 289 14.89 13.76 -2.40
C HIS A 289 13.76 14.78 -2.57
N TYR A 290 12.49 14.41 -2.31
CA TYR A 290 11.32 15.21 -2.65
C TYR A 290 10.48 15.62 -1.43
N ASN A 291 9.83 16.78 -1.52
CA ASN A 291 8.84 17.30 -0.57
C ASN A 291 7.42 17.24 -1.20
N PRO A 292 6.36 16.94 -0.43
CA PRO A 292 4.99 17.01 -0.92
C PRO A 292 4.51 18.46 -1.05
N ILE A 293 4.11 18.87 -2.26
CA ILE A 293 3.60 20.22 -2.58
C ILE A 293 2.10 20.22 -2.93
N PHE A 294 1.47 19.06 -3.05
CA PHE A 294 0.05 18.91 -3.41
C PHE A 294 -0.87 19.76 -2.52
N HIS A 295 -0.60 19.76 -1.21
CA HIS A 295 -1.32 20.51 -0.19
C HIS A 295 -1.20 22.05 -0.32
N GLU A 296 -0.18 22.54 -1.04
CA GLU A 296 0.03 23.97 -1.30
C GLU A 296 -0.50 24.40 -2.67
N ARG A 297 -0.29 23.56 -3.70
CA ARG A 297 -0.53 23.94 -5.10
C ARG A 297 -1.89 23.52 -5.64
N ILE A 298 -2.43 22.39 -5.17
CA ILE A 298 -3.60 21.75 -5.78
C ILE A 298 -4.78 21.72 -4.81
N ALA A 299 -4.57 21.15 -3.62
CA ALA A 299 -5.63 20.92 -2.64
C ALA A 299 -6.40 22.19 -2.23
N PRO A 300 -5.80 23.40 -2.09
CA PRO A 300 -6.54 24.63 -1.76
C PRO A 300 -7.61 25.04 -2.77
N TYR A 301 -7.62 24.44 -3.96
CA TYR A 301 -8.52 24.73 -5.07
C TYR A 301 -9.41 23.54 -5.45
N ALA A 302 -9.26 22.40 -4.77
CA ALA A 302 -10.01 21.18 -5.04
C ALA A 302 -11.32 21.19 -4.26
N SER A 303 -12.46 21.00 -4.95
CA SER A 303 -13.74 20.69 -4.29
C SER A 303 -13.86 19.20 -4.01
N VAL A 304 -13.30 18.37 -4.90
CA VAL A 304 -13.30 16.92 -4.82
C VAL A 304 -11.93 16.40 -5.23
N ILE A 305 -11.35 15.50 -4.43
CA ILE A 305 -10.16 14.73 -4.84
C ILE A 305 -10.60 13.31 -5.15
N VAL A 306 -10.34 12.86 -6.37
CA VAL A 306 -10.61 11.51 -6.88
C VAL A 306 -9.27 10.78 -6.98
N ASN A 307 -8.91 10.08 -5.91
CA ASN A 307 -7.62 9.43 -5.80
C ASN A 307 -7.60 8.12 -6.59
N CYS A 308 -6.71 8.07 -7.59
CA CYS A 308 -6.62 7.01 -8.59
C CYS A 308 -5.16 6.57 -8.84
N MET A 309 -4.21 6.99 -7.99
CA MET A 309 -2.77 6.76 -8.14
C MET A 309 -2.27 5.62 -7.25
N TYR A 310 -1.21 4.92 -7.67
CA TYR A 310 -0.52 4.02 -6.76
C TYR A 310 0.38 4.79 -5.76
N TRP A 311 0.45 4.33 -4.52
CA TRP A 311 1.31 4.88 -3.46
C TRP A 311 1.93 3.76 -2.61
N GLU A 312 3.10 4.03 -2.01
CA GLU A 312 3.81 3.10 -1.13
C GLU A 312 4.60 3.90 -0.09
N LYS A 313 4.88 3.31 1.09
CA LYS A 313 5.29 4.05 2.30
C LYS A 313 6.55 4.94 2.18
N ARG A 314 7.43 4.69 1.21
CA ARG A 314 8.61 5.53 0.95
C ARG A 314 8.31 6.81 0.15
N PHE A 315 7.16 6.89 -0.52
CA PHE A 315 6.71 8.12 -1.17
C PHE A 315 6.09 9.10 -0.16
N PRO A 316 6.27 10.42 -0.33
CA PRO A 316 5.49 11.41 0.41
C PRO A 316 3.99 11.13 0.31
N ARG A 317 3.23 11.38 1.38
CA ARG A 317 1.76 11.35 1.33
C ARG A 317 1.22 12.41 0.36
N LEU A 318 0.02 12.18 -0.17
CA LEU A 318 -0.71 13.18 -0.94
C LEU A 318 -1.27 14.27 -0.01
N LEU A 319 -1.88 13.85 1.11
CA LEU A 319 -2.30 14.71 2.22
C LEU A 319 -2.10 13.99 3.57
N SER A 320 -1.50 14.69 4.54
CA SER A 320 -1.57 14.33 5.97
C SER A 320 -2.83 14.92 6.63
N ASN A 321 -3.18 14.44 7.82
CA ASN A 321 -4.31 14.96 8.59
C ASN A 321 -4.06 16.42 9.02
N GLU A 322 -2.83 16.77 9.37
CA GLU A 322 -2.41 18.14 9.71
C GLU A 322 -2.56 19.09 8.50
N GLN A 323 -2.12 18.66 7.32
CA GLN A 323 -2.27 19.43 6.08
C GLN A 323 -3.75 19.64 5.74
N LEU A 324 -4.59 18.63 5.97
CA LEU A 324 -6.02 18.67 5.71
C LEU A 324 -6.76 19.59 6.71
N GLN A 325 -6.37 19.56 7.99
CA GLN A 325 -6.85 20.50 9.01
C GLN A 325 -6.47 21.95 8.67
N GLU A 326 -5.22 22.19 8.25
CA GLU A 326 -4.73 23.51 7.85
C GLU A 326 -5.41 24.02 6.57
N LEU A 327 -5.73 23.14 5.62
CA LEU A 327 -6.55 23.45 4.46
C LEU A 327 -7.97 23.90 4.86
N MET A 328 -8.63 23.18 5.77
CA MET A 328 -9.95 23.56 6.28
C MET A 328 -9.89 24.92 6.99
N ARG A 329 -8.88 25.13 7.85
CA ARG A 329 -8.67 26.41 8.55
C ARG A 329 -8.46 27.60 7.61
N LYS A 330 -7.91 27.36 6.41
CA LYS A 330 -7.74 28.37 5.34
C LYS A 330 -8.97 28.58 4.46
N GLY A 331 -10.09 27.88 4.70
CA GLY A 331 -11.30 27.98 3.89
C GLY A 331 -11.20 27.28 2.53
N CYS A 332 -10.46 26.17 2.47
CA CYS A 332 -10.41 25.30 1.30
C CYS A 332 -11.82 24.81 0.90
N PRO A 333 -12.19 24.80 -0.41
CA PRO A 333 -13.53 24.45 -0.89
C PRO A 333 -13.78 22.93 -0.95
N LEU A 334 -12.87 22.10 -0.43
CA LEU A 334 -12.96 20.64 -0.46
C LEU A 334 -14.18 20.17 0.33
N VAL A 335 -15.09 19.46 -0.33
CA VAL A 335 -16.27 18.82 0.27
C VAL A 335 -16.10 17.31 0.42
N GLY A 336 -15.17 16.67 -0.30
CA GLY A 336 -14.97 15.23 -0.18
C GLY A 336 -13.78 14.60 -0.92
N LEU A 337 -13.53 13.34 -0.54
CA LEU A 337 -12.43 12.47 -0.95
C LEU A 337 -12.98 11.14 -1.48
N CYS A 338 -12.82 10.89 -2.77
CA CYS A 338 -13.13 9.61 -3.41
C CYS A 338 -11.83 8.81 -3.53
N ASP A 339 -11.56 7.92 -2.56
CA ASP A 339 -10.34 7.11 -2.56
C ASP A 339 -10.56 5.74 -3.22
N ILE A 340 -10.31 5.68 -4.53
CA ILE A 340 -10.45 4.47 -5.35
C ILE A 340 -9.22 3.55 -5.18
N THR A 341 -8.21 3.95 -4.42
CA THR A 341 -7.03 3.12 -4.09
C THR A 341 -7.27 2.32 -2.80
N CYS A 342 -8.01 2.89 -1.85
CA CYS A 342 -8.42 2.27 -0.59
C CYS A 342 -7.22 1.87 0.31
N ASP A 343 -6.14 2.67 0.27
CA ASP A 343 -4.94 2.43 1.06
C ASP A 343 -5.14 2.94 2.51
N ILE A 344 -5.44 2.04 3.45
CA ILE A 344 -5.69 2.40 4.85
C ILE A 344 -4.46 3.05 5.51
N GLY A 345 -4.64 4.30 5.97
CA GLY A 345 -3.56 5.14 6.48
C GLY A 345 -2.49 5.45 5.42
N GLY A 346 -2.87 5.45 4.14
CA GLY A 346 -1.99 5.49 2.98
C GLY A 346 -1.77 6.88 2.38
N SER A 347 -2.02 7.04 1.08
CA SER A 347 -1.74 8.31 0.38
C SER A 347 -2.57 9.49 0.91
N LEU A 348 -3.81 9.23 1.33
CA LEU A 348 -4.67 10.12 2.09
C LEU A 348 -4.73 9.60 3.54
N GLU A 349 -4.09 10.30 4.48
CA GLU A 349 -3.92 9.79 5.86
C GLU A 349 -5.24 9.60 6.64
N CYS A 350 -6.28 10.35 6.27
CA CYS A 350 -7.61 10.30 6.86
C CYS A 350 -8.45 9.09 6.42
N VAL A 351 -7.97 8.26 5.48
CA VAL A 351 -8.64 7.00 5.12
C VAL A 351 -8.24 5.93 6.14
N ASN A 352 -8.91 5.92 7.29
CA ASN A 352 -8.61 5.01 8.40
C ASN A 352 -9.41 3.68 8.36
N GLN A 353 -10.41 3.58 7.49
CA GLN A 353 -11.32 2.43 7.36
C GLN A 353 -11.69 2.19 5.89
N THR A 354 -12.02 0.95 5.54
CA THR A 354 -12.69 0.62 4.27
C THR A 354 -14.18 0.95 4.38
N THR A 355 -14.80 1.29 3.25
CA THR A 355 -16.26 1.30 3.11
C THR A 355 -16.74 0.11 2.28
N SER A 356 -18.05 -0.15 2.30
CA SER A 356 -18.66 -1.26 1.57
C SER A 356 -19.73 -0.74 0.62
N ILE A 357 -20.10 -1.50 -0.41
CA ILE A 357 -21.14 -1.11 -1.38
C ILE A 357 -22.52 -0.90 -0.72
N ASP A 358 -22.74 -1.44 0.49
CA ASP A 358 -23.95 -1.19 1.29
C ASP A 358 -23.93 0.11 2.12
N SER A 359 -22.74 0.69 2.30
CA SER A 359 -22.49 1.90 3.07
C SER A 359 -21.18 2.53 2.55
N PRO A 360 -21.18 3.09 1.32
CA PRO A 360 -19.94 3.41 0.60
C PRO A 360 -19.27 4.71 1.09
N PHE A 361 -19.89 5.43 2.02
CA PHE A 361 -19.42 6.71 2.54
C PHE A 361 -19.27 6.73 4.05
N PHE A 362 -18.36 7.58 4.51
CA PHE A 362 -18.30 8.09 5.88
C PHE A 362 -17.99 9.59 5.86
N ARG A 363 -18.22 10.29 6.96
CA ARG A 363 -17.83 11.69 7.14
C ARG A 363 -16.59 11.79 8.02
N TYR A 364 -15.60 12.57 7.58
CA TYR A 364 -14.40 12.89 8.35
C TYR A 364 -14.37 14.40 8.65
N ASP A 365 -14.15 14.79 9.91
CA ASP A 365 -14.03 16.19 10.32
C ASP A 365 -12.56 16.52 10.70
N PRO A 366 -11.79 17.21 9.84
CA PRO A 366 -10.40 17.56 10.12
C PRO A 366 -10.22 18.52 11.31
N CYS A 367 -11.25 19.25 11.73
CA CYS A 367 -11.14 20.23 12.82
C CYS A 367 -10.96 19.56 14.20
N ASN A 368 -11.50 18.36 14.37
CA ASN A 368 -11.45 17.57 15.62
C ASN A 368 -10.91 16.14 15.40
N ASN A 369 -10.52 15.80 14.16
CA ASN A 369 -10.05 14.48 13.74
C ASN A 369 -11.07 13.34 14.03
N SER A 370 -12.36 13.64 13.92
CA SER A 370 -13.45 12.69 14.18
C SER A 370 -14.04 12.07 12.92
N TYR A 371 -14.72 10.94 13.10
CA TYR A 371 -15.30 10.11 12.05
C TYR A 371 -16.78 9.86 12.38
N SER A 372 -17.63 9.79 11.36
CA SER A 372 -19.07 9.53 11.52
C SER A 372 -19.61 8.75 10.31
N GLN A 373 -20.66 7.96 10.53
CA GLN A 373 -21.28 7.13 9.47
C GLN A 373 -22.46 7.86 8.79
N ASP A 374 -22.98 8.92 9.42
CA ASP A 374 -23.86 9.90 8.78
C ASP A 374 -23.10 10.88 7.89
N LEU A 375 -23.83 11.60 7.04
CA LEU A 375 -23.32 12.71 6.23
C LEU A 375 -23.68 14.09 6.80
N GLU A 376 -24.16 14.18 8.04
CA GLU A 376 -24.77 15.40 8.61
C GLU A 376 -23.77 16.28 9.36
N GLY A 377 -23.82 17.60 9.17
CA GLY A 377 -22.93 18.54 9.85
C GLY A 377 -21.54 18.71 9.19
N SER A 378 -20.52 19.06 9.99
CA SER A 378 -19.20 19.50 9.50
C SER A 378 -18.31 18.38 8.96
N GLY A 379 -17.39 18.74 8.05
CA GLY A 379 -16.36 17.84 7.51
C GLY A 379 -16.55 17.45 6.04
N LEU A 380 -15.86 16.40 5.63
CA LEU A 380 -15.72 15.89 4.27
C LEU A 380 -16.48 14.58 4.10
N ILE A 381 -17.11 14.35 2.95
CA ILE A 381 -17.56 13.00 2.57
C ILE A 381 -16.38 12.19 2.02
N CYS A 382 -16.13 11.03 2.58
CA CYS A 382 -15.04 10.12 2.21
C CYS A 382 -15.60 8.78 1.72
N SER A 383 -14.97 8.18 0.71
CA SER A 383 -15.29 6.85 0.20
C SER A 383 -14.01 6.05 -0.02
N SER A 384 -14.02 4.76 0.34
CA SER A 384 -12.88 3.84 0.32
C SER A 384 -13.34 2.39 0.09
N VAL A 385 -14.01 2.14 -1.05
CA VAL A 385 -14.53 0.80 -1.42
C VAL A 385 -13.48 0.02 -2.22
N ASP A 386 -13.05 -1.13 -1.71
CA ASP A 386 -11.98 -1.97 -2.30
C ASP A 386 -12.44 -2.81 -3.52
N ILE A 387 -13.74 -3.10 -3.61
CA ILE A 387 -14.34 -4.01 -4.62
C ILE A 387 -15.18 -3.32 -5.72
N LEU A 388 -15.04 -2.01 -5.93
CA LEU A 388 -15.80 -1.20 -6.91
C LEU A 388 -16.03 -1.85 -8.31
N PRO A 389 -15.09 -2.58 -8.94
CA PRO A 389 -15.35 -3.27 -10.20
C PRO A 389 -16.45 -4.36 -10.18
N THR A 390 -16.94 -4.76 -9.00
CA THR A 390 -18.03 -5.73 -8.86
C THR A 390 -19.40 -5.15 -9.23
N GLU A 391 -19.57 -3.82 -9.18
CA GLU A 391 -20.86 -3.19 -9.45
C GLU A 391 -21.21 -3.23 -10.94
N PHE A 392 -20.22 -2.96 -11.81
CA PHE A 392 -20.32 -3.23 -13.26
C PHE A 392 -19.87 -4.65 -13.62
N ALA A 393 -20.30 -5.66 -12.86
CA ALA A 393 -19.85 -7.05 -13.00
C ALA A 393 -19.94 -7.60 -14.44
N LYS A 394 -20.96 -7.21 -15.21
CA LYS A 394 -21.21 -7.71 -16.57
C LYS A 394 -20.11 -7.24 -17.53
N GLU A 395 -19.91 -5.93 -17.63
CA GLU A 395 -18.89 -5.32 -18.49
C GLU A 395 -17.47 -5.59 -17.98
N ALA A 396 -17.28 -5.67 -16.65
CA ALA A 396 -16.00 -6.06 -16.04
C ALA A 396 -15.62 -7.50 -16.42
N SER A 397 -16.55 -8.45 -16.33
CA SER A 397 -16.33 -9.85 -16.74
C SER A 397 -16.10 -9.98 -18.24
N GLN A 398 -16.85 -9.21 -19.05
CA GLN A 398 -16.66 -9.22 -20.50
C GLN A 398 -15.25 -8.75 -20.88
N HIS A 399 -14.80 -7.60 -20.37
CA HIS A 399 -13.46 -7.08 -20.64
C HIS A 399 -12.34 -8.01 -20.15
N PHE A 400 -12.50 -8.56 -18.94
CA PHE A 400 -11.53 -9.47 -18.35
C PHE A 400 -11.42 -10.78 -19.14
N GLY A 401 -12.57 -11.39 -19.45
CA GLY A 401 -12.64 -12.66 -20.16
C GLY A 401 -12.30 -12.56 -21.65
N ASP A 402 -12.48 -11.39 -22.29
CA ASP A 402 -12.02 -11.19 -23.66
C ASP A 402 -10.49 -11.36 -23.73
N ILE A 403 -9.75 -10.77 -22.78
CA ILE A 403 -8.29 -10.94 -22.64
C ILE A 403 -7.93 -12.37 -22.21
N LEU A 404 -8.55 -12.90 -21.16
CA LEU A 404 -8.26 -14.25 -20.64
C LEU A 404 -8.55 -15.35 -21.70
N SER A 405 -9.54 -15.16 -22.58
CA SER A 405 -9.88 -16.12 -23.63
C SER A 405 -8.78 -16.36 -24.65
N GLU A 406 -7.80 -15.44 -24.78
CA GLU A 406 -6.65 -15.60 -25.67
C GLU A 406 -5.65 -16.66 -25.20
N PHE A 407 -5.64 -17.01 -23.90
CA PHE A 407 -4.63 -17.93 -23.33
C PHE A 407 -5.15 -19.04 -22.41
N VAL A 408 -6.44 -19.09 -22.07
CA VAL A 408 -7.06 -20.25 -21.37
C VAL A 408 -6.76 -21.57 -22.10
N GLY A 409 -6.68 -21.56 -23.43
CA GLY A 409 -6.30 -22.72 -24.23
C GLY A 409 -4.95 -23.33 -23.85
N TYR A 410 -3.91 -22.50 -23.72
CA TYR A 410 -2.58 -22.95 -23.30
C TYR A 410 -2.61 -23.51 -21.87
N LEU A 411 -3.28 -22.82 -20.95
CA LEU A 411 -3.38 -23.24 -19.55
C LEU A 411 -4.14 -24.57 -19.36
N ALA A 412 -5.15 -24.85 -20.21
CA ALA A 412 -6.00 -26.04 -20.11
C ALA A 412 -5.43 -27.29 -20.82
N SER A 413 -4.61 -27.09 -21.85
CA SER A 413 -4.05 -28.17 -22.68
C SER A 413 -2.59 -28.52 -22.38
N THR A 414 -1.82 -27.61 -21.76
CA THR A 414 -0.38 -27.85 -21.51
C THR A 414 -0.14 -28.75 -20.29
N ILE A 415 0.63 -29.82 -20.50
CA ILE A 415 1.04 -30.78 -19.44
C ILE A 415 2.38 -30.40 -18.80
N ASP A 416 3.30 -29.81 -19.57
CA ASP A 416 4.63 -29.38 -19.17
C ASP A 416 4.74 -27.85 -19.27
N ILE A 417 4.86 -27.17 -18.12
CA ILE A 417 4.91 -25.71 -18.04
C ILE A 417 6.04 -25.08 -18.86
N LYS A 418 7.08 -25.82 -19.25
CA LYS A 418 8.15 -25.31 -20.13
C LYS A 418 7.62 -24.90 -21.51
N GLN A 419 6.56 -25.54 -21.98
CA GLN A 419 5.90 -25.31 -23.26
C GLN A 419 4.95 -24.09 -23.24
N LEU A 420 4.62 -23.55 -22.07
CA LEU A 420 3.81 -22.33 -21.97
C LEU A 420 4.58 -21.10 -22.48
N PRO A 421 3.89 -20.15 -23.15
CA PRO A 421 4.40 -18.79 -23.38
C PRO A 421 5.01 -18.17 -22.11
N SER A 422 6.10 -17.42 -22.27
CA SER A 422 6.94 -16.99 -21.14
C SER A 422 6.17 -16.20 -20.06
N HIS A 423 5.16 -15.42 -20.45
CA HIS A 423 4.30 -14.67 -19.53
C HIS A 423 3.34 -15.55 -18.72
N LEU A 424 2.84 -16.65 -19.27
CA LEU A 424 2.03 -17.63 -18.53
C LEU A 424 2.91 -18.53 -17.64
N ARG A 425 4.11 -18.89 -18.15
CA ARG A 425 5.07 -19.68 -17.37
C ARG A 425 5.57 -18.91 -16.14
N ARG A 426 5.83 -17.60 -16.28
CA ARG A 426 6.15 -16.72 -15.14
C ARG A 426 5.01 -16.66 -14.12
N ALA A 427 3.75 -16.67 -14.53
CA ALA A 427 2.61 -16.59 -13.62
C ALA A 427 2.33 -17.89 -12.82
N CYS A 428 3.04 -18.98 -13.11
CA CYS A 428 2.86 -20.29 -12.47
C CYS A 428 3.60 -20.34 -11.12
N ILE A 429 2.89 -20.06 -10.02
CA ILE A 429 3.44 -20.09 -8.65
C ILE A 429 3.83 -21.52 -8.25
N ALA A 430 2.92 -22.47 -8.49
CA ALA A 430 3.09 -23.88 -8.16
C ALA A 430 2.74 -24.77 -9.35
N HIS A 431 3.40 -25.91 -9.48
CA HIS A 431 3.08 -26.96 -10.44
C HIS A 431 3.21 -28.35 -9.78
N ARG A 432 2.14 -29.16 -9.86
CA ARG A 432 2.07 -30.54 -9.34
C ARG A 432 2.46 -30.71 -7.87
N GLY A 433 2.14 -29.72 -7.03
CA GLY A 433 2.45 -29.74 -5.60
C GLY A 433 3.83 -29.23 -5.21
N VAL A 434 4.60 -28.72 -6.16
CA VAL A 434 5.92 -28.10 -5.94
C VAL A 434 5.85 -26.64 -6.41
N LEU A 435 6.53 -25.73 -5.72
CA LEU A 435 6.71 -24.36 -6.21
C LEU A 435 7.56 -24.37 -7.48
N THR A 436 7.34 -23.44 -8.41
CA THR A 436 8.26 -23.27 -9.53
C THR A 436 9.46 -22.43 -9.10
N SER A 437 10.60 -22.53 -9.78
CA SER A 437 11.88 -21.96 -9.34
C SER A 437 11.87 -20.45 -9.10
N LEU A 438 10.90 -19.74 -9.69
CA LEU A 438 10.71 -18.31 -9.46
C LEU A 438 10.15 -17.99 -8.06
N TYR A 439 9.59 -18.97 -7.34
CA TYR A 439 8.87 -18.81 -6.07
C TYR A 439 9.49 -19.60 -4.91
N GLU A 440 10.69 -20.14 -5.09
CA GLU A 440 11.41 -20.88 -4.04
C GLU A 440 11.82 -19.99 -2.85
N TYR A 441 11.72 -18.66 -2.97
CA TYR A 441 11.77 -17.73 -1.83
C TYR A 441 10.62 -17.91 -0.82
N ILE A 442 9.43 -18.40 -1.20
CA ILE A 442 8.27 -18.46 -0.29
C ILE A 442 8.56 -19.32 0.96
N PRO A 443 8.96 -20.61 0.84
CA PRO A 443 9.29 -21.43 2.00
C PRO A 443 10.60 -21.00 2.69
N ARG A 444 11.51 -20.33 1.97
CA ARG A 444 12.70 -19.69 2.56
C ARG A 444 12.29 -18.59 3.53
N MET A 445 11.40 -17.69 3.11
CA MET A 445 10.81 -16.61 3.91
C MET A 445 9.88 -17.09 5.03
N LEU A 446 9.15 -18.19 4.88
CA LEU A 446 8.27 -18.69 5.94
C LEU A 446 9.01 -19.48 7.03
N LYS A 447 10.15 -20.11 6.70
CA LYS A 447 10.96 -20.82 7.69
C LYS A 447 11.62 -19.85 8.67
N SER A 448 12.13 -18.72 8.18
CA SER A 448 12.69 -17.69 9.05
C SER A 448 11.70 -17.21 10.12
N ASP A 449 10.43 -17.00 9.74
CA ASP A 449 9.34 -16.61 10.64
C ASP A 449 8.93 -17.70 11.65
N THR A 450 9.52 -18.90 11.57
CA THR A 450 9.12 -20.08 12.37
C THR A 450 10.19 -20.49 13.38
N GLU A 451 11.47 -20.21 13.13
CA GLU A 451 12.57 -20.64 14.02
C GLU A 451 12.53 -19.96 15.41
N GLU A 452 11.87 -18.79 15.54
CA GLU A 452 11.57 -18.14 16.83
C GLU A 452 10.80 -19.04 17.83
N ILE A 453 10.06 -20.06 17.35
CA ILE A 453 9.10 -20.82 18.16
C ILE A 453 9.72 -22.11 18.74
N SER A 454 10.91 -22.52 18.29
CA SER A 454 11.44 -23.89 18.52
C SER A 454 12.80 -24.02 19.21
N GLU A 455 13.39 -22.96 19.78
CA GLU A 455 14.60 -23.10 20.62
C GLU A 455 14.29 -23.68 22.02
N ASN A 456 14.03 -24.99 22.08
CA ASN A 456 14.22 -25.77 23.30
C ASN A 456 15.70 -26.20 23.40
N PRO A 457 16.46 -25.81 24.44
CA PRO A 457 17.93 -25.83 24.40
C PRO A 457 18.56 -27.18 24.79
N GLU A 458 18.29 -28.26 24.04
CA GLU A 458 19.03 -29.53 24.19
C GLU A 458 19.57 -30.11 22.86
N ASN A 459 20.89 -30.30 22.83
CA ASN A 459 21.66 -31.13 21.89
C ASN A 459 21.71 -30.73 20.39
N SER A 460 22.54 -29.74 20.06
CA SER A 460 23.63 -29.96 19.10
C SER A 460 24.86 -29.09 19.40
N GLN A 461 26.06 -29.68 19.44
CA GLN A 461 27.30 -28.97 19.78
C GLN A 461 28.05 -28.51 18.53
N SER A 462 28.09 -27.20 18.26
CA SER A 462 29.08 -26.58 17.37
C SER A 462 29.47 -25.18 17.86
N ASN A 463 30.59 -25.08 18.60
CA ASN A 463 31.17 -23.80 19.00
C ASN A 463 31.78 -23.08 17.78
N LYS A 464 30.94 -22.38 17.02
CA LYS A 464 31.33 -21.34 16.06
C LYS A 464 30.69 -20.01 16.49
N LYS A 465 31.40 -18.91 16.28
CA LYS A 465 30.79 -17.58 16.31
C LYS A 465 29.93 -17.43 15.05
N LYS A 466 28.64 -17.20 15.20
CA LYS A 466 27.81 -16.66 14.11
C LYS A 466 27.92 -15.15 14.13
N TYR A 467 28.28 -14.56 12.99
CA TYR A 467 28.26 -13.13 12.76
C TYR A 467 26.97 -12.77 12.03
N ASN A 468 26.13 -11.93 12.62
CA ASN A 468 24.84 -11.52 12.06
C ASN A 468 24.78 -10.01 11.77
N ILE A 469 23.97 -9.62 10.79
CA ILE A 469 23.82 -8.25 10.30
C ILE A 469 22.47 -8.00 9.61
N LEU A 470 21.83 -6.85 9.87
CA LEU A 470 20.58 -6.46 9.20
C LEU A 470 20.82 -5.85 7.81
N VAL A 471 20.11 -6.36 6.81
CA VAL A 471 20.12 -5.93 5.41
C VAL A 471 18.70 -5.55 4.98
N SER A 472 18.40 -4.25 4.93
CA SER A 472 17.17 -3.77 4.27
C SER A 472 17.35 -3.84 2.75
N LEU A 473 16.44 -4.51 2.04
CA LEU A 473 16.34 -4.56 0.59
C LEU A 473 15.11 -3.77 0.11
N SER A 474 15.23 -3.03 -0.98
CA SER A 474 14.07 -2.45 -1.69
C SER A 474 14.21 -2.58 -3.20
N GLY A 475 13.16 -3.00 -3.89
CA GLY A 475 13.19 -3.32 -5.32
C GLY A 475 11.85 -3.88 -5.82
N HIS A 476 11.76 -4.28 -7.09
CA HIS A 476 10.67 -5.15 -7.55
C HIS A 476 10.94 -6.61 -7.10
N LEU A 477 11.09 -6.81 -5.79
CA LEU A 477 11.67 -8.02 -5.19
C LEU A 477 10.95 -9.29 -5.65
N PHE A 478 9.62 -9.25 -5.73
CA PHE A 478 8.77 -10.38 -6.13
C PHE A 478 8.45 -10.35 -7.62
N ASP A 479 8.04 -9.21 -8.20
CA ASP A 479 7.59 -9.10 -9.60
C ASP A 479 8.71 -9.31 -10.63
N LYS A 480 9.95 -8.96 -10.27
CA LYS A 480 11.16 -9.25 -11.04
C LYS A 480 11.99 -10.39 -10.44
N PHE A 481 11.49 -11.04 -9.37
CA PHE A 481 12.14 -12.17 -8.68
C PHE A 481 13.53 -11.90 -8.08
N LEU A 482 13.89 -10.62 -7.90
CA LEU A 482 15.17 -10.18 -7.31
C LEU A 482 15.39 -10.67 -5.87
N ILE A 483 14.31 -11.06 -5.19
CA ILE A 483 14.41 -11.72 -3.88
C ILE A 483 15.17 -13.05 -3.98
N ASN A 484 15.00 -13.84 -5.06
CA ASN A 484 15.81 -15.05 -5.24
C ASN A 484 17.28 -14.69 -5.44
N GLU A 485 17.60 -13.74 -6.34
CA GLU A 485 18.99 -13.32 -6.58
C GLU A 485 19.70 -12.89 -5.29
N ALA A 486 19.00 -12.21 -4.37
CA ALA A 486 19.53 -11.85 -3.06
C ALA A 486 19.69 -13.05 -2.11
N LEU A 487 18.69 -13.92 -1.98
CA LEU A 487 18.76 -15.11 -1.10
C LEU A 487 19.79 -16.13 -1.61
N ASP A 488 19.87 -16.34 -2.93
CA ASP A 488 20.81 -17.25 -3.58
C ASP A 488 22.27 -16.79 -3.37
N ILE A 489 22.54 -15.48 -3.34
CA ILE A 489 23.87 -14.93 -2.99
C ILE A 489 24.25 -15.26 -1.53
N ILE A 490 23.30 -15.13 -0.60
CA ILE A 490 23.52 -15.43 0.82
C ILE A 490 23.82 -16.92 1.00
N GLU A 491 22.96 -17.79 0.45
CA GLU A 491 23.09 -19.24 0.57
C GLU A 491 24.34 -19.79 -0.14
N ALA A 492 24.68 -19.27 -1.34
CA ALA A 492 25.83 -19.75 -2.10
C ALA A 492 27.20 -19.39 -1.47
N ALA A 493 27.26 -18.33 -0.66
CA ALA A 493 28.42 -18.00 0.15
C ALA A 493 28.53 -18.83 1.44
N GLY A 494 27.48 -19.58 1.81
CA GLY A 494 27.40 -20.31 3.08
C GLY A 494 26.81 -19.48 4.24
N GLY A 495 26.08 -18.41 3.93
CA GLY A 495 25.31 -17.64 4.92
C GLY A 495 23.89 -18.15 5.14
N SER A 496 23.28 -17.69 6.23
CA SER A 496 21.87 -17.83 6.57
C SER A 496 21.15 -16.49 6.49
N PHE A 497 19.82 -16.48 6.49
CA PHE A 497 19.03 -15.25 6.63
C PHE A 497 17.74 -15.48 7.43
N HIS A 498 17.20 -14.41 8.00
CA HIS A 498 15.90 -14.37 8.64
C HIS A 498 15.09 -13.12 8.21
N LEU A 499 13.81 -13.30 7.83
CA LEU A 499 12.92 -12.22 7.40
C LEU A 499 12.37 -11.43 8.61
N VAL A 500 13.08 -10.39 9.04
CA VAL A 500 12.63 -9.48 10.09
C VAL A 500 11.32 -8.77 9.70
N LYS A 501 11.11 -8.51 8.40
CA LYS A 501 9.95 -7.74 7.91
C LYS A 501 9.79 -7.83 6.39
N CYS A 502 8.55 -7.84 5.92
CA CYS A 502 8.24 -7.59 4.51
C CYS A 502 7.09 -6.58 4.36
N GLN A 503 7.23 -5.65 3.42
CA GLN A 503 6.15 -4.77 2.95
C GLN A 503 6.06 -4.91 1.43
N VAL A 504 5.09 -5.68 0.96
CA VAL A 504 5.01 -6.07 -0.45
C VAL A 504 4.15 -5.09 -1.25
N GLY A 505 4.63 -4.76 -2.44
CA GLY A 505 3.97 -3.86 -3.37
C GLY A 505 2.60 -4.40 -3.83
N GLN A 506 1.57 -3.55 -3.82
CA GLN A 506 0.19 -3.97 -4.11
C GLN A 506 -0.14 -4.13 -5.61
N SER A 507 0.85 -4.04 -6.49
CA SER A 507 0.71 -4.35 -7.93
C SER A 507 2.05 -4.68 -8.58
N SER A 508 2.03 -5.26 -9.78
CA SER A 508 3.24 -5.54 -10.61
C SER A 508 4.04 -4.31 -11.08
N LYS A 509 3.79 -3.13 -10.50
CA LYS A 509 4.46 -1.85 -10.73
C LYS A 509 4.90 -1.18 -9.44
N ALA A 510 4.60 -1.78 -8.30
CA ALA A 510 4.99 -1.32 -6.98
C ALA A 510 6.40 -1.81 -6.64
N MET A 511 7.09 -1.11 -5.74
CA MET A 511 8.32 -1.62 -5.15
C MET A 511 7.97 -2.32 -3.85
N SER A 512 8.65 -3.42 -3.61
CA SER A 512 8.55 -4.19 -2.38
C SER A 512 9.79 -3.93 -1.52
N TYR A 513 9.61 -4.03 -0.21
CA TYR A 513 10.63 -3.79 0.79
C TYR A 513 10.73 -4.99 1.72
N SER A 514 11.95 -5.41 2.03
CA SER A 514 12.24 -6.53 2.91
C SER A 514 13.36 -6.15 3.86
N GLU A 515 13.27 -6.52 5.12
CA GLU A 515 14.41 -6.46 6.04
C GLU A 515 14.80 -7.91 6.34
N LEU A 516 16.03 -8.27 5.96
CA LEU A 516 16.62 -9.58 6.18
C LEU A 516 17.74 -9.42 7.21
N GLU A 517 17.67 -10.10 8.34
CA GLU A 517 18.89 -10.42 9.07
C GLU A 517 19.67 -11.46 8.24
N VAL A 518 20.98 -11.31 8.14
CA VAL A 518 21.88 -12.18 7.37
C VAL A 518 23.00 -12.61 8.31
N GLY A 519 23.33 -13.90 8.31
CA GLY A 519 24.32 -14.49 9.23
C GLY A 519 25.35 -15.36 8.52
N ALA A 520 26.53 -15.52 9.11
CA ALA A 520 27.58 -16.43 8.62
C ALA A 520 28.46 -16.97 9.76
N ASP A 521 29.07 -18.13 9.54
CA ASP A 521 30.04 -18.78 10.45
C ASP A 521 31.41 -18.07 10.53
N ASP A 522 31.65 -17.09 9.67
CA ASP A 522 32.92 -16.35 9.53
C ASP A 522 32.65 -14.93 9.03
N LYS A 523 33.44 -13.95 9.51
CA LYS A 523 33.26 -12.55 9.16
C LYS A 523 33.64 -12.22 7.71
N ALA A 524 34.70 -12.81 7.15
CA ALA A 524 35.08 -12.54 5.77
C ALA A 524 34.05 -13.12 4.78
N VAL A 525 33.39 -14.22 5.15
CA VAL A 525 32.20 -14.72 4.43
C VAL A 525 31.04 -13.72 4.51
N LEU A 526 30.79 -13.13 5.69
CA LEU A 526 29.74 -12.13 5.85
C LEU A 526 30.02 -10.86 5.02
N ASP A 527 31.24 -10.32 5.10
CA ASP A 527 31.68 -9.17 4.30
C ASP A 527 31.53 -9.48 2.78
N GLN A 528 31.92 -10.69 2.34
CA GLN A 528 31.73 -11.15 0.96
C GLN A 528 30.25 -11.20 0.53
N ILE A 529 29.34 -11.61 1.41
CA ILE A 529 27.89 -11.59 1.14
C ILE A 529 27.42 -10.14 0.94
N ILE A 530 27.79 -9.22 1.82
CA ILE A 530 27.38 -7.81 1.75
C ILE A 530 27.94 -7.12 0.51
N ASP A 531 29.19 -7.37 0.13
CA ASP A 531 29.78 -6.88 -1.12
C ASP A 531 29.06 -7.47 -2.36
N SER A 532 28.71 -8.75 -2.34
CA SER A 532 28.00 -9.42 -3.44
C SER A 532 26.57 -8.87 -3.63
N LEU A 533 25.83 -8.68 -2.53
CA LEU A 533 24.53 -8.02 -2.53
C LEU A 533 24.65 -6.55 -3.01
N THR A 534 25.70 -5.84 -2.60
CA THR A 534 25.98 -4.46 -3.03
C THR A 534 26.33 -4.38 -4.52
N SER A 535 26.92 -5.44 -5.09
CA SER A 535 27.22 -5.55 -6.52
C SER A 535 25.95 -5.67 -7.37
N ILE A 536 24.96 -6.49 -6.99
CA ILE A 536 23.67 -6.56 -7.72
C ILE A 536 22.83 -5.28 -7.56
N ALA A 537 23.05 -4.51 -6.48
CA ALA A 537 22.51 -3.16 -6.33
C ALA A 537 23.18 -2.10 -7.24
N LYS A 538 24.38 -2.37 -7.75
CA LYS A 538 25.18 -1.44 -8.57
C LYS A 538 25.95 -2.19 -9.69
N PRO A 539 25.26 -2.65 -10.75
CA PRO A 539 25.94 -3.29 -11.88
C PRO A 539 26.93 -2.31 -12.52
N ASN A 540 28.23 -2.63 -12.43
CA ASN A 540 29.32 -1.78 -12.94
C ASN A 540 29.22 -1.58 -14.47
N GLU A 541 29.45 -0.35 -14.94
CA GLU A 541 29.38 0.05 -16.36
C GLU A 541 30.53 -0.52 -17.25
N ASN A 542 31.21 -1.57 -16.81
CA ASN A 542 32.40 -2.15 -17.45
C ASN A 542 32.12 -3.49 -18.15
N ASN A 543 31.32 -3.45 -19.22
CA ASN A 543 31.47 -4.34 -20.38
C ASN A 543 30.93 -3.65 -21.63
N GLY A 544 31.72 -3.60 -22.70
CA GLY A 544 31.47 -2.72 -23.84
C GLY A 544 30.62 -3.30 -24.98
N PHE A 545 29.94 -2.39 -25.68
CA PHE A 545 29.24 -2.52 -26.97
C PHE A 545 27.87 -3.23 -27.02
N LEU A 546 26.83 -2.40 -27.25
CA LEU A 546 25.47 -2.64 -27.78
C LEU A 546 24.67 -3.82 -27.17
N ASP A 547 23.53 -3.60 -26.53
CA ASP A 547 22.37 -2.94 -27.17
C ASP A 547 21.60 -1.97 -26.26
N ASN A 548 20.62 -1.24 -26.80
CA ASN A 548 19.85 -0.20 -26.11
C ASN A 548 18.67 -0.73 -25.27
N GLN A 549 18.36 -0.03 -24.18
CA GLN A 549 17.18 -0.24 -23.30
C GLN A 549 17.13 -1.56 -22.49
N THR A 550 18.26 -2.05 -22.00
CA THR A 550 18.26 -3.08 -20.95
C THR A 550 17.73 -2.55 -19.61
N ASN A 551 17.07 -3.43 -18.85
CA ASN A 551 16.33 -3.09 -17.64
C ASN A 551 17.20 -2.39 -16.57
N LYS A 552 16.75 -1.23 -16.06
CA LYS A 552 17.21 -0.77 -14.73
C LYS A 552 16.74 -1.77 -13.67
N LEU A 553 17.70 -2.51 -13.15
CA LEU A 553 17.61 -3.18 -11.86
C LEU A 553 17.79 -2.10 -10.78
N SER A 554 17.00 -2.18 -9.72
CA SER A 554 17.07 -1.26 -8.59
C SER A 554 16.86 -2.08 -7.33
N LEU A 555 17.98 -2.40 -6.68
CA LEU A 555 18.08 -2.90 -5.33
C LEU A 555 18.80 -1.81 -4.52
N ILE A 556 18.31 -1.46 -3.32
CA ILE A 556 18.99 -0.53 -2.41
C ILE A 556 19.17 -1.23 -1.06
N ILE A 557 20.38 -1.13 -0.49
CA ILE A 557 20.79 -1.80 0.75
C ILE A 557 20.80 -0.85 1.95
N GLY A 558 20.29 -1.34 3.09
CA GLY A 558 20.20 -0.66 4.38
C GLY A 558 21.48 -0.66 5.23
N LYS A 559 21.33 -0.26 6.50
CA LYS A 559 22.45 0.01 7.43
C LYS A 559 22.98 -1.28 8.08
N VAL A 560 24.29 -1.48 8.03
CA VAL A 560 25.04 -2.63 8.58
C VAL A 560 25.29 -2.45 10.10
N GLN A 561 25.03 -3.49 10.91
CA GLN A 561 25.36 -3.56 12.35
C GLN A 561 25.76 -5.01 12.75
N GLU A 562 26.90 -5.17 13.42
CA GLU A 562 27.39 -6.46 14.00
C GLU A 562 27.22 -6.51 15.54
N MET A 563 27.27 -7.72 16.14
CA MET A 563 27.23 -7.93 17.59
C MET A 563 28.31 -8.91 18.12
N GLU A 564 28.97 -8.55 19.23
CA GLU A 564 29.75 -9.44 20.13
C GLU A 564 29.62 -8.93 21.59
N THR A 565 29.99 -9.73 22.61
CA THR A 565 29.66 -9.47 24.04
C THR A 565 30.79 -9.72 25.05
N GLU A 566 30.97 -8.86 26.07
CA GLU A 566 31.19 -9.23 27.50
C GLU A 566 31.07 -8.04 28.52
N LYS A 567 31.55 -8.16 29.78
CA LYS A 567 30.87 -7.67 31.03
C LYS A 567 31.41 -6.43 31.79
N GLU A 568 30.60 -5.96 32.77
CA GLU A 568 30.64 -4.73 33.60
C GLU A 568 31.74 -4.58 34.69
N ASN A 569 31.91 -3.34 35.23
CA ASN A 569 31.73 -3.04 36.67
C ASN A 569 31.51 -1.54 37.01
N ARG A 570 31.07 -1.20 38.24
CA ARG A 570 30.66 0.16 38.74
C ARG A 570 31.65 0.68 39.82
N THR A 571 31.63 1.89 40.43
CA THR A 571 30.67 2.96 40.84
C THR A 571 31.47 4.30 41.05
N THR A 572 31.04 5.49 41.54
CA THR A 572 29.79 6.12 42.06
C THR A 572 29.92 7.67 42.02
N GLU A 573 28.84 8.45 41.87
CA GLU A 573 28.61 9.76 42.56
C GLU A 573 27.16 10.25 42.37
N ARG A 574 26.68 11.26 43.14
CA ARG A 574 25.25 11.64 43.21
C ARG A 574 24.92 12.88 42.37
N LYS A 575 24.29 12.68 41.21
CA LYS A 575 23.97 13.68 40.18
C LYS A 575 22.47 13.79 39.92
N THR A 576 22.00 14.88 39.30
CA THR A 576 20.58 15.06 38.92
C THR A 576 20.25 14.15 37.73
N GLY A 577 19.49 13.08 37.97
CA GLY A 577 19.21 12.04 36.98
C GLY A 577 18.08 12.39 36.00
N VAL A 578 18.34 12.22 34.70
CA VAL A 578 17.35 12.29 33.61
C VAL A 578 17.38 10.99 32.82
N LEU A 579 16.23 10.32 32.69
CA LEU A 579 16.09 9.10 31.87
C LEU A 579 15.53 9.46 30.50
N ILE A 580 16.24 9.11 29.42
CA ILE A 580 15.74 9.21 28.04
C ILE A 580 15.48 7.79 27.52
N LEU A 581 14.23 7.49 27.19
CA LEU A 581 13.80 6.21 26.66
C LEU A 581 13.74 6.29 25.13
N GLY A 582 14.53 5.46 24.45
CA GLY A 582 14.62 5.39 22.98
C GLY A 582 15.83 6.11 22.40
N ALA A 583 16.82 5.34 21.94
CA ALA A 583 18.08 5.82 21.39
C ALA A 583 18.02 6.19 19.89
N GLY A 584 16.94 6.86 19.46
CA GLY A 584 16.76 7.30 18.08
C GLY A 584 17.68 8.46 17.68
N ARG A 585 17.71 8.83 16.39
CA ARG A 585 18.56 9.93 15.85
C ARG A 585 18.38 11.30 16.54
N VAL A 586 17.25 11.52 17.21
CA VAL A 586 16.96 12.72 18.02
C VAL A 586 17.51 12.65 19.46
N CYS A 587 17.81 11.45 19.96
CA CYS A 587 18.29 11.23 21.32
C CYS A 587 19.72 11.73 21.52
N GLN A 588 20.64 11.53 20.57
CA GLN A 588 22.03 12.00 20.73
C GLN A 588 22.12 13.54 20.86
N PRO A 589 21.43 14.36 20.03
CA PRO A 589 21.31 15.80 20.27
C PRO A 589 20.70 16.16 21.64
N ALA A 590 19.65 15.46 22.07
CA ALA A 590 18.98 15.72 23.35
C ALA A 590 19.89 15.39 24.56
N ALA A 591 20.50 14.20 24.56
CA ALA A 591 21.46 13.76 25.58
C ALA A 591 22.67 14.70 25.64
N LYS A 592 23.18 15.15 24.49
CA LYS A 592 24.34 16.06 24.40
C LYS A 592 24.02 17.47 24.90
N LEU A 593 22.79 17.94 24.70
CA LEU A 593 22.32 19.19 25.30
C LEU A 593 22.19 19.03 26.82
N LEU A 594 21.45 18.03 27.29
CA LEU A 594 21.15 17.82 28.71
C LEU A 594 22.41 17.57 29.56
N ALA A 595 23.33 16.73 29.09
CA ALA A 595 24.60 16.45 29.77
C ALA A 595 25.63 17.61 29.68
N SER A 596 25.30 18.71 28.99
CA SER A 596 26.09 19.96 28.98
C SER A 596 25.56 21.05 29.92
N ILE A 597 24.43 20.77 30.59
CA ILE A 597 23.88 21.64 31.64
C ILE A 597 24.74 21.46 32.90
N GLY A 598 25.18 22.57 33.47
CA GLY A 598 26.14 22.61 34.59
C GLY A 598 27.62 22.66 34.15
N THR A 599 27.96 22.08 33.00
CA THR A 599 29.37 22.04 32.55
C THR A 599 29.84 23.37 31.96
N ASN A 600 31.13 23.69 32.11
CA ASN A 600 31.75 24.91 31.55
C ASN A 600 31.54 25.10 30.02
N SER A 601 31.25 24.01 29.31
CA SER A 601 30.95 23.93 27.87
C SER A 601 29.50 24.27 27.48
N SER A 602 28.63 24.67 28.41
CA SER A 602 27.25 25.10 28.13
C SER A 602 27.14 26.10 26.95
N PRO A 603 26.24 25.88 25.97
CA PRO A 603 26.08 26.73 24.79
C PRO A 603 25.81 28.21 25.08
N GLN A 604 26.35 29.10 24.24
CA GLN A 604 26.29 30.56 24.42
C GLN A 604 24.86 31.10 24.61
N TRP A 605 23.89 30.55 23.88
CA TRP A 605 22.48 30.96 23.96
C TRP A 605 21.82 30.56 25.29
N TYR A 606 22.23 29.45 25.90
CA TYR A 606 21.68 28.98 27.18
C TYR A 606 22.06 29.95 28.32
N LYS A 607 23.29 30.46 28.29
CA LYS A 607 23.77 31.54 29.18
C LYS A 607 23.11 32.91 28.93
N THR A 608 22.23 33.02 27.92
CA THR A 608 21.42 34.22 27.64
C THR A 608 20.00 34.10 28.22
N PHE A 609 19.52 32.88 28.48
CA PHE A 609 18.20 32.63 29.08
C PHE A 609 18.20 32.58 30.62
N LEU A 610 19.37 32.33 31.22
CA LEU A 610 19.57 32.35 32.67
C LEU A 610 20.37 33.60 33.07
N GLN A 611 19.72 34.75 32.92
CA GLN A 611 20.05 35.95 33.71
C GLN A 611 18.96 36.11 34.76
N ASP A 612 19.41 36.43 35.98
CA ASP A 612 18.68 36.43 37.26
C ASP A 612 18.33 35.04 37.84
N ASP A 613 18.25 35.06 39.18
CA ASP A 613 18.09 33.99 40.19
C ASP A 613 19.14 32.87 40.27
N SER A 614 19.64 32.67 41.49
CA SER A 614 20.86 31.92 41.80
C SER A 614 20.59 30.64 42.60
N GLU A 615 20.33 29.54 41.90
CA GLU A 615 20.44 28.19 42.45
C GLU A 615 21.73 27.52 41.90
N GLU A 616 22.35 26.65 42.70
CA GLU A 616 23.61 26.02 42.32
C GLU A 616 23.41 25.03 41.17
N LEU A 617 24.23 25.15 40.12
CA LEU A 617 24.18 24.32 38.91
C LEU A 617 24.64 22.89 39.21
N ASN A 618 23.71 22.04 39.63
CA ASN A 618 23.92 20.60 39.78
C ASN A 618 24.28 19.94 38.43
N ASP A 619 25.30 19.09 38.43
CA ASP A 619 25.68 18.28 37.28
C ASP A 619 24.54 17.32 36.89
N VAL A 620 24.06 17.45 35.64
CA VAL A 620 22.98 16.60 35.10
C VAL A 620 23.56 15.30 34.55
N HIS A 621 23.03 14.17 35.01
CA HIS A 621 23.39 12.85 34.55
C HIS A 621 22.31 12.26 33.66
N VAL A 622 22.66 11.93 32.42
CA VAL A 622 21.69 11.45 31.42
C VAL A 622 21.81 9.94 31.26
N ILE A 623 20.80 9.21 31.72
CA ILE A 623 20.65 7.78 31.47
C ILE A 623 19.90 7.63 30.13
N VAL A 624 20.57 7.15 29.08
CA VAL A 624 19.91 6.76 27.83
C VAL A 624 19.59 5.27 27.91
N ALA A 625 18.31 4.95 27.78
CA ALA A 625 17.80 3.60 27.90
C ALA A 625 17.11 3.18 26.59
N SER A 626 17.49 2.02 26.05
CA SER A 626 16.96 1.48 24.80
C SER A 626 16.77 -0.03 24.88
N LEU A 627 15.95 -0.61 24.01
CA LEU A 627 15.74 -2.06 23.94
C LEU A 627 17.05 -2.83 23.64
N TYR A 628 17.97 -2.18 22.93
CA TYR A 628 19.33 -2.66 22.66
C TYR A 628 20.34 -1.71 23.32
N LEU A 629 21.25 -2.24 24.14
CA LEU A 629 22.28 -1.44 24.82
C LEU A 629 23.11 -0.60 23.85
N LYS A 630 23.51 -1.22 22.72
CA LYS A 630 24.40 -0.63 21.72
C LYS A 630 23.88 0.67 21.11
N ASP A 631 22.58 0.78 20.85
CA ASP A 631 22.00 2.03 20.33
C ASP A 631 22.15 3.16 21.34
N ALA A 632 21.95 2.85 22.64
CA ALA A 632 22.14 3.81 23.72
C ALA A 632 23.63 4.19 23.89
N GLU A 633 24.56 3.24 23.70
CA GLU A 633 26.01 3.47 23.70
C GLU A 633 26.45 4.37 22.52
N GLU A 634 26.08 4.05 21.28
CA GLU A 634 26.29 4.91 20.10
C GLU A 634 25.67 6.31 20.31
N THR A 635 24.52 6.37 20.98
CA THR A 635 23.84 7.64 21.31
C THR A 635 24.58 8.50 22.33
N ILE A 636 25.29 7.89 23.29
CA ILE A 636 26.08 8.63 24.29
C ILE A 636 27.55 8.82 23.92
N GLU A 637 27.98 8.38 22.74
CA GLU A 637 29.39 8.46 22.33
C GLU A 637 29.91 9.91 22.38
N GLY A 638 30.98 10.12 23.15
CA GLY A 638 31.56 11.45 23.39
C GLY A 638 30.77 12.37 24.33
N ILE A 639 29.80 11.85 25.10
CA ILE A 639 29.00 12.62 26.08
C ILE A 639 29.45 12.28 27.52
N PRO A 640 30.31 13.11 28.16
CA PRO A 640 31.04 12.73 29.38
C PRO A 640 30.21 12.64 30.67
N ASN A 641 28.91 12.95 30.62
CA ASN A 641 27.99 12.92 31.77
C ASN A 641 26.79 11.97 31.54
N ALA A 642 26.83 11.12 30.51
CA ALA A 642 25.75 10.19 30.17
C ALA A 642 26.11 8.71 30.43
N THR A 643 25.12 7.82 30.46
CA THR A 643 25.30 6.37 30.61
C THR A 643 24.22 5.61 29.84
N ALA A 644 24.63 4.56 29.14
CA ALA A 644 23.76 3.70 28.36
C ALA A 644 23.20 2.55 29.21
N VAL A 645 21.96 2.16 28.95
CA VAL A 645 21.26 1.09 29.67
C VAL A 645 20.39 0.29 28.69
N GLN A 646 20.36 -1.04 28.84
CA GLN A 646 19.36 -1.86 28.17
C GLN A 646 18.08 -1.91 29.01
N LEU A 647 16.95 -1.57 28.41
CA LEU A 647 15.65 -1.56 29.07
C LEU A 647 14.54 -1.79 28.05
N ASP A 648 13.83 -2.91 28.18
CA ASP A 648 12.48 -3.03 27.64
C ASP A 648 11.51 -2.28 28.57
N VAL A 649 10.68 -1.41 28.01
CA VAL A 649 9.62 -0.72 28.76
C VAL A 649 8.43 -1.63 29.11
N GLN A 650 8.37 -2.84 28.54
CA GLN A 650 7.41 -3.88 28.94
C GLN A 650 7.87 -4.65 30.19
N ASP A 651 9.17 -4.66 30.52
CA ASP A 651 9.62 -5.05 31.86
C ASP A 651 9.33 -3.93 32.86
N HIS A 652 8.13 -3.97 33.41
CA HIS A 652 7.69 -3.05 34.45
C HIS A 652 8.65 -3.01 35.65
N VAL A 653 9.27 -4.12 36.05
CA VAL A 653 10.14 -4.17 37.25
C VAL A 653 11.42 -3.36 36.99
N SER A 654 12.06 -3.56 35.84
CA SER A 654 13.22 -2.76 35.45
C SER A 654 12.84 -1.30 35.17
N LEU A 655 11.70 -1.04 34.53
CA LEU A 655 11.21 0.32 34.25
C LEU A 655 10.97 1.12 35.54
N PHE A 656 10.27 0.54 36.52
CA PHE A 656 10.07 1.16 37.84
C PHE A 656 11.40 1.39 38.57
N ASN A 657 12.35 0.45 38.48
CA ASN A 657 13.67 0.60 39.08
C ASN A 657 14.42 1.83 38.53
N TYR A 658 14.48 2.01 37.21
CA TYR A 658 15.15 3.18 36.61
C TYR A 658 14.38 4.49 36.82
N ILE A 659 13.04 4.49 36.75
CA ILE A 659 12.22 5.68 37.08
C ILE A 659 12.42 6.12 38.54
N SER A 660 12.66 5.19 39.47
CA SER A 660 12.94 5.53 40.88
C SER A 660 14.23 6.33 41.08
N GLN A 661 15.22 6.12 40.21
CA GLN A 661 16.58 6.66 40.31
C GLN A 661 16.74 8.05 39.66
N VAL A 662 15.72 8.54 38.94
CA VAL A 662 15.74 9.81 38.20
C VAL A 662 14.67 10.80 38.66
N GLU A 663 14.83 12.06 38.25
CA GLU A 663 13.90 13.16 38.55
C GLU A 663 13.02 13.54 37.35
N VAL A 664 13.51 13.33 36.12
CA VAL A 664 12.80 13.61 34.86
C VAL A 664 12.88 12.40 33.93
N VAL A 665 11.80 12.11 33.22
CA VAL A 665 11.73 11.06 32.19
C VAL A 665 11.34 11.68 30.85
N ILE A 666 12.04 11.32 29.78
CA ILE A 666 11.81 11.77 28.40
C ILE A 666 11.55 10.53 27.54
N SER A 667 10.47 10.48 26.78
CA SER A 667 10.08 9.30 25.98
C SER A 667 10.17 9.58 24.49
N LEU A 668 11.28 9.17 23.87
CA LEU A 668 11.55 9.24 22.42
C LEU A 668 11.21 7.92 21.69
N LEU A 669 10.38 7.08 22.33
CA LEU A 669 9.88 5.82 21.79
C LEU A 669 8.72 6.04 20.79
N PRO A 670 8.27 5.01 20.05
CA PRO A 670 7.05 5.11 19.24
C PRO A 670 5.80 5.41 20.10
N PRO A 671 4.76 6.07 19.54
CA PRO A 671 3.58 6.52 20.28
C PRO A 671 2.85 5.44 21.09
N SER A 672 2.90 4.18 20.66
CA SER A 672 2.37 3.01 21.36
C SER A 672 2.96 2.80 22.76
N CYS A 673 4.19 3.25 22.99
CA CYS A 673 4.94 2.98 24.22
C CYS A 673 4.75 4.07 25.29
N HIS A 674 4.39 5.31 24.91
CA HIS A 674 4.28 6.42 25.87
C HIS A 674 3.24 6.18 26.97
N ILE A 675 2.16 5.43 26.68
CA ILE A 675 1.11 5.10 27.67
C ILE A 675 1.69 4.27 28.82
N ILE A 676 2.57 3.31 28.51
CA ILE A 676 3.23 2.44 29.49
C ILE A 676 4.14 3.27 30.41
N VAL A 677 4.94 4.15 29.80
CA VAL A 677 5.86 5.06 30.51
C VAL A 677 5.11 6.07 31.38
N ALA A 678 4.01 6.65 30.87
CA ALA A 678 3.21 7.63 31.60
C ALA A 678 2.60 7.04 32.88
N ASN A 679 2.03 5.83 32.79
CA ASN A 679 1.46 5.13 33.95
C ASN A 679 2.53 4.86 35.03
N ALA A 680 3.71 4.37 34.64
CA ALA A 680 4.81 4.13 35.57
C ALA A 680 5.33 5.41 36.26
N CYS A 681 5.36 6.55 35.54
CA CYS A 681 5.71 7.85 36.12
C CYS A 681 4.66 8.35 37.13
N LEU A 682 3.36 8.13 36.86
CA LEU A 682 2.26 8.56 37.72
C LEU A 682 2.24 7.79 39.05
N GLU A 683 2.40 6.47 39.02
CA GLU A 683 2.46 5.66 40.24
C GLU A 683 3.64 6.03 41.15
N MET A 684 4.78 6.37 40.54
CA MET A 684 5.98 6.86 41.24
C MET A 684 5.92 8.34 41.65
N LYS A 685 4.77 9.01 41.43
CA LYS A 685 4.51 10.42 41.77
C LYS A 685 5.53 11.42 41.19
N ARG A 686 6.13 11.11 40.04
CA ARG A 686 7.02 12.03 39.31
C ARG A 686 6.18 12.96 38.42
N GLN A 687 6.20 14.27 38.71
CA GLN A 687 5.33 15.26 38.07
C GLN A 687 5.79 15.75 36.68
N ARG A 688 6.90 15.23 36.14
CA ARG A 688 7.53 15.75 34.90
C ARG A 688 7.98 14.60 33.98
N MET A 689 7.09 14.24 33.04
CA MET A 689 7.43 13.46 31.86
C MET A 689 7.37 14.37 30.63
N LEU A 690 8.31 14.21 29.70
CA LEU A 690 8.32 14.86 28.39
C LEU A 690 8.23 13.82 27.27
N VAL A 691 7.62 14.21 26.16
CA VAL A 691 7.45 13.45 24.90
C VAL A 691 7.94 14.34 23.78
#